data_AF-K1PW36-F1
#
_entry.id   AF-K1PW36-F1
#
_cell.length_a   1.000
_cell.length_b   1.000
_cell.length_c   1.000
_cell.angle_alpha   90.00
_cell.angle_beta   90.00
_cell.angle_gamma   90.00
#
_symmetry.space_group_name_H-M   'P 1'
#
loop_
_entity.id
_entity.type
_entity.pdbx_description
1 polymer ?
#
loop_
_entity_poly.entity_id
_entity_poly.type
_entity_poly.pdbx_seq_one_letter_code
_entity_poly.pdbx_strand_id
1 'polypeptide(L)'
;MKNTTKYRSGMCTRTRFLSVPGKFTVSKTDDERVHDSNMQRLRGTRSVEMGSSVYRGTDKEGHPFVSNSMSLDSSVFLKVPSEKDCTRSSKLRSQSDSDVIDVEPQTTSSRSRKKNIAAAFFGRKKIGGRRCSVSCTNTHSAKRDNFIIHVPKPSGDVFYPQHPVVFEVNQEEQEFYIRQEMFHRPLALQANITVLEAKGLKTDSEENCNPYCLLDIYHPLKRHSSYSPKSSPKTSPRSSPKLKKNSSSTLPVIHTTDTEEVLRTNTAKHTSEPQWNEEFELPVEDFLTDEIQLYIFNQEQENGAEKPQPDKHHLLPSLLRNVLHVHDHEKWDHHLFGKVVIPVREIPAQGCDWWWDISSPSSKGSKLPCGKCRIKLHLSHQQSSVTGGQLFSVEDYYQAAEQFYKQAVKVREPNSSLDPHLSVRDIRILDLFAQSFGISKLSQILIHIVVLLEWCNSHDDITTVDQALQAAIQELQMIWASKQFDLSHCSQKMPLTDAEIMMYRRAASGYIRTLSKHLDSNLELFPPYLDNINALKQKFSVSILLLELDLWDPKSSPHSPLSQKILLKLQEDTDRWISEKVSLIFNHDAVQDPVIPRMTALVELTNLASSHCLPMGVVSNLYNTLGIGYFRIVSFCVEKKISSVMRGLCQELDAYQRKYHQYNVNITYSSRLALRMYFAAKKFYSIVRDNVSRRDVFRLTIQQYQDWFLDALAFWLQTFRSECLNRIERALEIDKDVVVTHSLVKFSNSSVDVKACFAQITEEWRQIDYHDPDAAVMGIIKITDLICDGTRIYTEKIHAMMEKSNFYDNGEKQFDITERLCITLNNIEHVRQYLKELPVLLDWESVCMLLSTKHENDDIGNKAISTLSRLIQSSQQEILMKCAQLITQIGEKMKIDMARFMELFTQKTPEKASSIDQLFQYLSTNLRTLRERLFDSMYPHITAQLWKTISNLMEEQVFVGERPEYYCQMKQFLRALTSFFAKDGLEEDKIQIEEYKKLKDRLELNSLSTEELMLEYFHSLADEIVNETPSEFLGNLAVKLSYIEETRGNVTIFVKVIRGSDLPGLDHSGLSDPYVVVSLYPKTMFGHNKPQKTKIIEQTLNPVFNTTFQFPNVPREYLSVRGAVLLLSVLDHDKIGSDDFAGEVSIHLSSITPMEMSATVDSKPAVMLPVKRPTSQTEGPYKVLVERSSWDKMAKLFITDRRRFIEKQRKRTDLNSRMAGFLSFFRGRKS
;
A
#
# COMPACT_ATOMS: atom_id res chain seq x y z
N MET A 1 14.47 -61.45 -22.64
CA MET A 1 13.38 -62.14 -21.92
C MET A 1 12.25 -61.13 -21.73
N LYS A 2 11.05 -61.32 -22.28
CA LYS A 2 9.91 -62.14 -21.79
C LYS A 2 9.18 -61.55 -20.56
N ASN A 3 7.85 -61.43 -20.72
CA ASN A 3 6.77 -61.40 -19.70
C ASN A 3 6.37 -60.09 -18.97
N THR A 4 5.60 -59.26 -19.69
CA THR A 4 4.19 -58.88 -19.38
C THR A 4 3.57 -59.04 -17.97
N THR A 5 2.98 -57.95 -17.45
CA THR A 5 1.54 -57.76 -17.06
C THR A 5 1.31 -56.26 -16.81
N LYS A 6 0.37 -55.53 -17.45
CA LYS A 6 -1.11 -55.55 -17.44
C LYS A 6 -1.76 -55.30 -16.06
N TYR A 7 -2.28 -54.08 -15.86
CA TYR A 7 -3.69 -53.84 -15.50
C TYR A 7 -4.21 -52.56 -16.20
N ARG A 8 -5.48 -52.18 -16.01
CA ARG A 8 -6.27 -51.42 -17.02
C ARG A 8 -7.30 -50.46 -16.39
N SER A 9 -7.61 -49.39 -17.13
CA SER A 9 -8.76 -48.44 -16.98
C SER A 9 -8.82 -47.54 -15.73
N GLY A 10 -9.26 -46.28 -15.83
CA GLY A 10 -9.58 -45.55 -17.07
C GLY A 10 -10.27 -44.18 -16.89
N MET A 11 -10.46 -43.50 -18.03
CA MET A 11 -11.15 -42.21 -18.25
C MET A 11 -10.47 -40.97 -17.62
N CYS A 12 -10.08 -39.87 -18.28
CA CYS A 12 -10.21 -39.28 -19.64
C CYS A 12 -11.01 -37.96 -19.63
N THR A 13 -10.28 -36.84 -19.61
CA THR A 13 -10.68 -35.59 -20.26
C THR A 13 -9.55 -35.16 -21.21
N ARG A 14 -9.91 -34.69 -22.41
CA ARG A 14 -8.95 -34.29 -23.46
C ARG A 14 -8.81 -32.77 -23.49
N THR A 15 -7.58 -32.28 -23.42
CA THR A 15 -7.22 -30.93 -23.91
C THR A 15 -6.33 -31.12 -25.13
N ARG A 16 -6.67 -30.51 -26.28
CA ARG A 16 -5.93 -30.70 -27.53
C ARG A 16 -4.76 -29.71 -27.62
N PHE A 17 -3.55 -30.24 -27.77
CA PHE A 17 -2.42 -29.47 -28.28
C PHE A 17 -2.62 -29.16 -29.78
N LEU A 18 -2.20 -27.97 -30.20
CA LEU A 18 -1.98 -27.62 -31.61
C LEU A 18 -0.57 -27.07 -31.79
N SER A 19 0.37 -27.95 -32.09
CA SER A 19 1.71 -27.62 -32.54
C SER A 19 1.79 -27.68 -34.06
N VAL A 20 2.14 -26.58 -34.73
CA VAL A 20 2.32 -26.52 -36.20
C VAL A 20 3.73 -26.05 -36.53
N PRO A 21 4.63 -26.94 -37.00
CA PRO A 21 6.00 -26.56 -37.38
C PRO A 21 6.05 -26.10 -38.85
N GLY A 22 6.22 -24.80 -39.06
CA GLY A 22 6.43 -24.23 -40.40
C GLY A 22 7.84 -24.48 -40.94
N LYS A 23 8.02 -25.52 -41.77
CA LYS A 23 9.23 -25.71 -42.56
C LYS A 23 9.19 -24.80 -43.79
N PHE A 24 10.22 -23.98 -44.00
CA PHE A 24 10.50 -23.38 -45.31
C PHE A 24 11.66 -24.13 -45.98
N THR A 25 11.34 -24.84 -47.05
CA THR A 25 12.31 -25.49 -47.94
C THR A 25 12.70 -24.54 -49.07
N VAL A 26 14.00 -24.49 -49.41
CA VAL A 26 14.51 -23.74 -50.56
C VAL A 26 14.07 -24.40 -51.86
N SER A 27 13.58 -23.60 -52.81
CA SER A 27 13.41 -23.99 -54.22
C SER A 27 13.88 -22.86 -55.12
N LYS A 28 14.92 -23.11 -55.93
CA LYS A 28 15.24 -22.29 -57.10
C LYS A 28 14.30 -22.64 -58.26
N THR A 29 13.91 -21.64 -59.03
CA THR A 29 13.61 -21.75 -60.46
C THR A 29 14.01 -20.43 -61.11
N ASP A 30 14.63 -20.50 -62.28
CA ASP A 30 15.24 -19.37 -62.96
C ASP A 30 14.36 -18.80 -64.10
N ASP A 31 14.76 -17.61 -64.55
CA ASP A 31 14.72 -17.13 -65.95
C ASP A 31 13.46 -16.48 -66.60
N GLU A 32 13.80 -15.56 -67.53
CA GLU A 32 13.02 -14.95 -68.64
C GLU A 32 11.70 -14.16 -68.40
N ARG A 33 11.33 -13.12 -69.17
CA ARG A 33 12.06 -12.12 -70.01
C ARG A 33 11.14 -10.93 -70.38
N VAL A 34 11.73 -9.76 -70.67
CA VAL A 34 11.36 -8.72 -71.68
C VAL A 34 9.88 -8.25 -71.80
N HIS A 35 9.64 -6.96 -71.51
CA HIS A 35 9.33 -5.99 -72.57
C HIS A 35 9.46 -4.50 -72.18
N ASP A 36 10.02 -3.70 -73.09
CA ASP A 36 9.98 -2.23 -73.15
C ASP A 36 8.53 -1.67 -73.17
N SER A 37 8.24 -0.41 -72.84
CA SER A 37 8.57 0.73 -73.73
C SER A 37 8.30 2.13 -73.18
N ASN A 38 8.95 3.10 -73.85
CA ASN A 38 8.58 4.52 -74.06
C ASN A 38 8.99 5.58 -73.01
N MET A 39 9.84 6.50 -73.50
CA MET A 39 9.57 7.94 -73.72
C MET A 39 8.63 8.69 -72.75
N GLN A 40 8.90 9.94 -72.35
CA GLN A 40 9.66 10.96 -73.10
C GLN A 40 10.28 12.07 -72.23
N ARG A 41 11.26 12.75 -72.85
CA ARG A 41 11.90 14.04 -72.52
C ARG A 41 11.05 15.03 -71.69
N LEU A 42 11.71 15.78 -70.80
CA LEU A 42 12.14 17.16 -71.12
C LEU A 42 13.27 17.67 -70.20
N ARG A 43 13.85 18.83 -70.56
CA ARG A 43 15.06 19.40 -69.94
C ARG A 43 14.70 20.54 -68.97
N GLY A 44 15.48 20.70 -67.90
CA GLY A 44 15.37 21.83 -66.96
C GLY A 44 16.34 22.98 -67.25
N THR A 45 16.55 23.82 -66.23
CA THR A 45 17.53 24.93 -66.16
C THR A 45 17.97 25.07 -64.69
N ARG A 46 19.28 24.98 -64.41
CA ARG A 46 20.27 26.07 -64.30
C ARG A 46 20.05 27.07 -63.15
N SER A 47 20.77 26.82 -62.07
CA SER A 47 21.83 27.67 -61.49
C SER A 47 21.70 29.20 -61.51
N VAL A 48 21.87 29.81 -60.34
CA VAL A 48 22.51 31.12 -60.11
C VAL A 48 23.51 30.96 -58.95
N GLU A 49 24.56 31.79 -58.89
CA GLU A 49 25.76 31.62 -58.07
C GLU A 49 25.92 32.69 -56.96
N MET A 50 26.84 32.40 -56.01
CA MET A 50 27.68 33.34 -55.23
C MET A 50 27.03 34.41 -54.31
N GLY A 51 27.68 34.70 -53.17
CA GLY A 51 27.16 35.65 -52.16
C GLY A 51 28.04 35.99 -50.94
N SER A 52 29.37 36.01 -51.11
CA SER A 52 30.38 36.74 -50.29
C SER A 52 30.12 37.13 -48.81
N SER A 53 30.93 36.53 -47.93
CA SER A 53 31.82 37.19 -46.93
C SER A 53 31.31 37.99 -45.70
N VAL A 54 31.80 37.54 -44.53
CA VAL A 54 32.50 38.33 -43.48
C VAL A 54 31.73 39.40 -42.68
N TYR A 55 31.71 39.23 -41.34
CA TYR A 55 32.23 40.25 -40.42
C TYR A 55 32.87 39.61 -39.17
N ARG A 56 33.81 40.32 -38.53
CA ARG A 56 34.48 39.91 -37.28
C ARG A 56 33.77 40.46 -36.04
N GLY A 57 33.89 39.74 -34.92
CA GLY A 57 33.77 40.28 -33.56
C GLY A 57 34.60 39.42 -32.62
N THR A 58 35.57 40.01 -31.91
CA THR A 58 36.50 39.31 -31.00
C THR A 58 36.44 39.92 -29.61
N ASP A 59 36.72 39.13 -28.55
CA ASP A 59 37.83 39.40 -27.62
C ASP A 59 37.82 38.57 -26.30
N LYS A 60 39.04 38.21 -25.85
CA LYS A 60 39.56 38.16 -24.45
C LYS A 60 39.05 37.11 -23.44
N GLU A 61 39.77 35.99 -23.42
CA GLU A 61 40.70 35.54 -22.35
C GLU A 61 40.39 35.82 -20.85
N GLY A 62 40.59 34.81 -19.99
CA GLY A 62 40.63 34.96 -18.51
C GLY A 62 40.87 33.64 -17.72
N HIS A 63 42.12 33.35 -17.38
CA HIS A 63 42.58 32.23 -16.52
C HIS A 63 42.86 32.72 -15.06
N PRO A 64 43.26 31.90 -14.05
CA PRO A 64 42.88 30.51 -13.67
C PRO A 64 42.80 30.24 -12.12
N PHE A 65 42.59 28.95 -11.72
CA PHE A 65 43.20 28.22 -10.57
C PHE A 65 42.65 28.28 -9.10
N VAL A 66 42.90 27.16 -8.37
CA VAL A 66 43.00 26.91 -6.90
C VAL A 66 41.84 26.22 -6.10
N SER A 67 41.93 24.87 -6.05
CA SER A 67 41.85 23.92 -4.89
C SER A 67 40.64 23.75 -3.92
N ASN A 68 40.24 22.47 -3.81
CA ASN A 68 40.06 21.64 -2.59
C ASN A 68 39.13 22.05 -1.42
N SER A 69 38.18 21.16 -1.11
CA SER A 69 38.24 20.33 0.12
C SER A 69 37.28 19.13 0.06
N MET A 70 37.58 18.07 0.81
CA MET A 70 36.72 16.89 0.99
C MET A 70 36.16 16.87 2.41
N SER A 71 34.92 16.39 2.57
CA SER A 71 34.52 15.59 3.74
C SER A 71 33.23 14.83 3.44
N LEU A 72 33.16 13.58 3.88
CA LEU A 72 31.90 12.88 4.06
C LEU A 72 31.28 13.35 5.40
N ASP A 73 29.96 13.31 5.54
CA ASP A 73 29.34 12.21 6.31
C ASP A 73 27.84 12.10 5.98
N SER A 74 27.10 11.34 6.79
CA SER A 74 25.88 10.63 6.41
C SER A 74 24.71 10.89 7.37
N SER A 75 23.54 10.36 6.98
CA SER A 75 22.39 9.99 7.83
C SER A 75 21.34 11.05 8.26
N VAL A 76 20.24 10.52 8.81
CA VAL A 76 19.11 11.15 9.55
C VAL A 76 17.89 11.69 8.77
N PHE A 77 16.85 10.83 8.76
CA PHE A 77 15.40 11.10 8.95
C PHE A 77 14.74 12.37 8.37
N LEU A 78 13.79 12.14 7.44
CA LEU A 78 12.62 13.01 7.26
C LEU A 78 11.74 13.00 8.52
N LYS A 79 11.32 14.18 8.99
CA LYS A 79 10.50 14.36 10.20
C LYS A 79 9.37 15.35 9.94
N VAL A 80 8.15 15.01 10.36
CA VAL A 80 6.91 15.78 10.10
C VAL A 80 6.69 16.88 11.15
N PRO A 81 6.32 18.09 10.70
CA PRO A 81 5.28 18.92 11.32
C PRO A 81 4.22 19.32 10.26
N SER A 82 2.90 19.13 10.46
CA SER A 82 1.96 19.69 11.44
C SER A 82 1.53 21.15 11.17
N GLU A 83 0.22 21.39 11.21
CA GLU A 83 -0.47 22.64 10.81
C GLU A 83 -0.17 23.86 11.72
N LYS A 84 -0.29 25.09 11.18
CA LYS A 84 -1.35 26.06 11.61
C LYS A 84 -1.35 27.46 10.93
N ASP A 85 -2.57 28.01 10.91
CA ASP A 85 -2.99 29.42 11.08
C ASP A 85 -2.55 30.57 10.14
N CYS A 86 -3.56 31.05 9.39
CA CYS A 86 -4.05 32.46 9.34
C CYS A 86 -3.34 33.60 8.52
N THR A 87 -4.15 34.09 7.56
CA THR A 87 -4.51 35.51 7.27
C THR A 87 -3.83 36.37 6.18
N ARG A 88 -4.72 36.94 5.34
CA ARG A 88 -4.72 38.30 4.74
C ARG A 88 -3.62 38.75 3.74
N SER A 89 -3.99 38.69 2.45
CA SER A 89 -4.12 39.83 1.51
C SER A 89 -3.06 40.95 1.48
N SER A 90 -2.57 41.40 0.32
CA SER A 90 -3.41 42.17 -0.62
C SER A 90 -2.78 42.57 -1.97
N LYS A 91 -3.64 42.76 -2.99
CA LYS A 91 -3.57 43.74 -4.12
C LYS A 91 -2.27 43.92 -4.94
N LEU A 92 -2.36 43.60 -6.23
CA LEU A 92 -2.38 44.50 -7.43
C LEU A 92 -2.51 43.56 -8.66
N ARG A 93 -3.39 43.73 -9.68
CA ARG A 93 -3.58 44.79 -10.69
C ARG A 93 -2.32 45.11 -11.53
N SER A 94 -2.35 45.17 -12.87
CA SER A 94 -3.40 44.84 -13.86
C SER A 94 -2.92 45.09 -15.30
N GLN A 95 -3.56 44.46 -16.30
CA GLN A 95 -3.70 44.92 -17.71
C GLN A 95 -2.43 44.88 -18.61
N SER A 96 -2.51 44.77 -19.95
CA SER A 96 -3.60 44.30 -20.85
C SER A 96 -3.11 44.12 -22.32
N ASP A 97 -4.03 43.67 -23.20
CA ASP A 97 -4.11 43.94 -24.66
C ASP A 97 -3.21 43.15 -25.64
N SER A 98 -3.62 42.84 -26.88
CA SER A 98 -4.97 42.68 -27.51
C SER A 98 -4.84 42.01 -28.92
N ASP A 99 -5.89 42.11 -29.76
CA ASP A 99 -5.90 42.01 -31.26
C ASP A 99 -5.88 40.58 -31.90
N VAL A 100 -6.51 40.24 -33.05
CA VAL A 100 -7.56 40.82 -33.98
C VAL A 100 -7.85 39.70 -35.05
N ILE A 101 -8.99 39.52 -35.78
CA ILE A 101 -10.40 40.02 -35.80
C ILE A 101 -11.30 39.13 -36.74
N ASP A 102 -12.63 39.09 -36.54
CA ASP A 102 -13.74 38.76 -37.51
C ASP A 102 -13.81 37.36 -38.22
N VAL A 103 -14.95 36.85 -38.74
CA VAL A 103 -16.11 37.47 -39.45
C VAL A 103 -17.50 36.92 -39.03
N GLU A 104 -18.51 37.81 -39.10
CA GLU A 104 -19.96 37.67 -38.79
C GLU A 104 -20.80 37.21 -40.03
N PRO A 105 -22.16 37.34 -40.16
CA PRO A 105 -23.25 37.82 -39.28
C PRO A 105 -24.38 36.71 -39.15
N GLN A 106 -25.69 36.88 -38.89
CA GLN A 106 -26.66 38.00 -38.72
C GLN A 106 -27.79 37.60 -37.71
N THR A 107 -28.19 38.54 -36.83
CA THR A 107 -29.57 38.95 -36.42
C THR A 107 -30.70 37.93 -36.07
N THR A 108 -31.72 38.22 -35.21
CA THR A 108 -32.28 39.51 -34.73
C THR A 108 -32.53 39.60 -33.20
N SER A 109 -32.90 40.81 -32.79
CA SER A 109 -33.35 41.36 -31.48
C SER A 109 -34.38 40.55 -30.65
N SER A 110 -34.61 40.79 -29.34
CA SER A 110 -34.24 41.98 -28.53
C SER A 110 -33.95 41.74 -27.03
N ARG A 111 -33.10 42.64 -26.54
CA ARG A 111 -32.83 43.08 -25.16
C ARG A 111 -34.09 43.53 -24.35
N SER A 112 -34.09 43.65 -23.01
CA SER A 112 -33.18 43.16 -21.93
C SER A 112 -33.55 43.66 -20.52
N ARG A 113 -33.20 42.90 -19.46
CA ARG A 113 -32.43 43.28 -18.22
C ARG A 113 -32.95 44.46 -17.32
N LYS A 114 -32.72 44.53 -15.99
CA LYS A 114 -31.96 43.69 -15.01
C LYS A 114 -32.30 44.07 -13.53
N LYS A 115 -32.22 43.07 -12.64
CA LYS A 115 -31.68 43.06 -11.26
C LYS A 115 -32.20 43.98 -10.12
N ASN A 116 -32.61 43.31 -9.03
CA ASN A 116 -32.08 43.33 -7.64
C ASN A 116 -31.70 44.67 -6.95
N ILE A 117 -32.13 44.86 -5.68
CA ILE A 117 -31.33 44.58 -4.44
C ILE A 117 -32.18 44.82 -3.16
N ALA A 118 -31.70 44.32 -2.02
CA ALA A 118 -32.39 44.15 -0.75
C ALA A 118 -32.69 45.41 0.10
N ALA A 119 -33.82 45.31 0.82
CA ALA A 119 -34.03 45.53 2.27
C ALA A 119 -33.53 46.78 3.06
N ALA A 120 -34.44 47.19 3.98
CA ALA A 120 -34.24 47.85 5.27
C ALA A 120 -33.80 49.33 5.35
N PHE A 121 -34.61 50.15 6.03
CA PHE A 121 -34.21 50.81 7.30
C PHE A 121 -35.41 51.37 8.10
N PHE A 122 -35.26 51.54 9.41
CA PHE A 122 -36.22 52.24 10.28
C PHE A 122 -36.10 53.77 10.14
N GLY A 123 -37.23 54.51 10.20
CA GLY A 123 -37.22 55.98 10.20
C GLY A 123 -38.50 56.63 10.76
N ARG A 124 -38.37 57.45 11.82
CA ARG A 124 -39.49 58.19 12.44
C ARG A 124 -39.76 59.53 11.74
N LYS A 125 -41.03 59.91 11.54
CA LYS A 125 -41.62 61.18 12.06
C LYS A 125 -43.14 61.29 11.80
N LYS A 126 -43.79 62.14 12.60
CA LYS A 126 -45.21 62.55 12.47
C LYS A 126 -45.36 63.68 11.45
N ILE A 127 -46.55 63.80 10.84
CA ILE A 127 -47.40 65.01 10.78
C ILE A 127 -48.78 64.61 10.19
N GLY A 128 -49.83 65.44 10.37
CA GLY A 128 -51.20 65.14 9.89
C GLY A 128 -51.41 65.34 8.38
N GLY A 129 -52.62 65.24 7.84
CA GLY A 129 -53.94 65.03 8.46
C GLY A 129 -55.08 65.54 7.56
N ARG A 130 -56.35 65.44 8.00
CA ARG A 130 -57.61 65.63 7.22
C ARG A 130 -57.85 64.43 6.28
N ARG A 131 -59.01 63.74 6.31
CA ARG A 131 -60.41 64.16 6.05
C ARG A 131 -60.64 64.67 4.63
N CYS A 132 -61.29 63.84 3.82
CA CYS A 132 -62.53 64.20 3.12
C CYS A 132 -63.51 63.02 3.16
N SER A 133 -64.80 63.32 3.02
CA SER A 133 -65.95 62.40 3.14
C SER A 133 -66.79 62.41 1.85
N VAL A 134 -68.03 61.90 1.90
CA VAL A 134 -69.09 61.86 0.84
C VAL A 134 -69.13 60.52 0.07
N SER A 135 -70.27 59.81 -0.05
CA SER A 135 -71.57 59.86 0.69
C SER A 135 -72.45 58.63 0.44
N CYS A 136 -73.39 58.38 1.38
CA CYS A 136 -74.74 57.79 1.29
C CYS A 136 -75.20 57.08 -0.02
N THR A 137 -75.92 55.96 0.08
CA THR A 137 -77.41 56.00 0.18
C THR A 137 -78.04 55.09 1.28
N ASN A 138 -79.33 55.34 1.56
CA ASN A 138 -80.20 54.66 2.55
C ASN A 138 -80.86 53.38 1.94
N THR A 139 -81.62 52.50 2.61
CA THR A 139 -82.83 52.74 3.45
C THR A 139 -83.27 51.57 4.36
N HIS A 140 -83.86 51.91 5.53
CA HIS A 140 -85.04 51.34 6.24
C HIS A 140 -85.37 49.83 6.19
N SER A 141 -85.89 49.15 7.24
CA SER A 141 -86.26 49.46 8.64
C SER A 141 -86.40 48.11 9.42
N ALA A 142 -86.70 47.96 10.72
CA ALA A 142 -87.41 48.81 11.69
C ALA A 142 -86.97 48.56 13.15
N LYS A 143 -87.56 49.30 14.10
CA LYS A 143 -87.24 49.24 15.54
C LYS A 143 -88.01 48.15 16.30
N ARG A 144 -87.44 47.72 17.43
CA ARG A 144 -88.16 47.67 18.72
C ARG A 144 -87.19 47.99 19.87
N ASP A 145 -87.60 48.88 20.76
CA ASP A 145 -86.83 49.29 21.93
C ASP A 145 -87.07 48.32 23.11
N ASN A 146 -86.06 48.08 23.97
CA ASN A 146 -86.13 48.46 25.39
C ASN A 146 -84.93 48.06 26.28
N PHE A 147 -84.74 48.91 27.31
CA PHE A 147 -84.01 48.74 28.59
C PHE A 147 -82.67 47.97 28.66
N ILE A 148 -81.60 48.76 28.77
CA ILE A 148 -80.29 48.35 29.31
C ILE A 148 -80.38 48.27 30.84
N ILE A 149 -79.87 47.18 31.44
CA ILE A 149 -79.49 47.13 32.86
C ILE A 149 -77.96 47.00 32.94
N HIS A 150 -77.31 48.02 33.51
CA HIS A 150 -75.86 47.97 33.77
C HIS A 150 -75.58 47.14 35.04
N VAL A 151 -75.02 45.95 34.87
CA VAL A 151 -74.33 45.24 35.95
C VAL A 151 -72.92 45.84 36.11
N PRO A 152 -72.47 46.20 37.33
CA PRO A 152 -71.13 46.76 37.53
C PRO A 152 -70.04 45.69 37.36
N LYS A 153 -68.92 46.06 36.73
CA LYS A 153 -67.72 45.21 36.69
C LYS A 153 -67.10 45.07 38.09
N PRO A 154 -66.78 43.86 38.56
CA PRO A 154 -65.81 43.68 39.64
C PRO A 154 -64.43 44.21 39.20
N SER A 155 -63.68 44.81 40.11
CA SER A 155 -62.31 45.27 39.87
C SER A 155 -61.31 44.21 40.33
N GLY A 156 -60.86 43.37 39.40
CA GLY A 156 -59.83 42.33 39.60
C GLY A 156 -59.71 41.45 38.36
N ASP A 157 -58.51 40.99 38.03
CA ASP A 157 -58.26 40.19 36.82
C ASP A 157 -58.73 38.75 36.99
N VAL A 158 -60.01 38.49 36.71
CA VAL A 158 -60.60 37.15 36.64
C VAL A 158 -60.79 36.75 35.18
N PHE A 159 -60.06 35.72 34.74
CA PHE A 159 -60.14 35.18 33.38
C PHE A 159 -61.40 34.32 33.20
N TYR A 160 -62.44 34.89 32.59
CA TYR A 160 -63.59 34.12 32.09
C TYR A 160 -63.52 33.95 30.56
N PRO A 161 -63.73 32.73 30.01
CA PRO A 161 -63.63 32.48 28.57
C PRO A 161 -64.89 32.95 27.81
N GLN A 162 -64.76 33.98 26.97
CA GLN A 162 -65.76 34.23 25.92
C GLN A 162 -65.49 33.31 24.72
N HIS A 163 -65.88 32.03 24.82
CA HIS A 163 -65.64 31.02 23.77
C HIS A 163 -66.85 30.11 23.44
N PRO A 164 -68.03 30.65 23.04
CA PRO A 164 -69.14 29.82 22.53
C PRO A 164 -68.77 28.95 21.32
N VAL A 165 -67.77 29.39 20.53
CA VAL A 165 -67.50 28.87 19.18
C VAL A 165 -66.58 27.64 19.15
N VAL A 166 -65.87 27.30 20.23
CA VAL A 166 -64.95 26.13 20.25
C VAL A 166 -65.64 24.83 20.68
N PHE A 167 -66.62 24.91 21.58
CA PHE A 167 -67.37 23.75 22.06
C PHE A 167 -68.81 23.69 21.54
N GLU A 168 -69.16 24.58 20.60
CA GLU A 168 -70.49 24.72 19.97
C GLU A 168 -71.67 24.96 20.96
N VAL A 169 -71.35 25.36 22.20
CA VAL A 169 -72.30 25.65 23.29
C VAL A 169 -72.97 27.02 23.08
N ASN A 170 -74.29 27.09 23.30
CA ASN A 170 -75.02 28.36 23.14
C ASN A 170 -74.84 29.30 24.35
N GLN A 171 -75.17 30.58 24.17
CA GLN A 171 -74.91 31.61 25.18
C GLN A 171 -75.74 31.43 26.47
N GLU A 172 -76.91 30.80 26.41
CA GLU A 172 -77.77 30.56 27.57
C GLU A 172 -77.26 29.38 28.41
N GLU A 173 -76.82 28.31 27.75
CA GLU A 173 -76.11 27.18 28.38
C GLU A 173 -74.79 27.63 29.03
N GLN A 174 -74.02 28.50 28.37
CA GLN A 174 -72.78 29.02 28.97
C GLN A 174 -73.06 29.79 30.26
N GLU A 175 -74.10 30.64 30.29
CA GLU A 175 -74.50 31.32 31.53
C GLU A 175 -75.06 30.35 32.59
N PHE A 176 -75.73 29.27 32.19
CA PHE A 176 -76.22 28.24 33.11
C PHE A 176 -75.05 27.55 33.85
N TYR A 177 -74.05 27.04 33.14
CA TYR A 177 -72.93 26.33 33.77
C TYR A 177 -72.09 27.25 34.67
N ILE A 178 -71.83 28.50 34.26
CA ILE A 178 -71.11 29.49 35.09
C ILE A 178 -71.90 29.78 36.38
N ARG A 179 -73.23 29.89 36.31
CA ARG A 179 -74.08 30.07 37.51
C ARG A 179 -74.08 28.83 38.40
N GLN A 180 -73.88 27.63 37.85
CA GLN A 180 -73.92 26.39 38.62
C GLN A 180 -72.67 26.22 39.51
N GLU A 181 -71.46 26.43 38.99
CA GLU A 181 -70.24 26.37 39.82
C GLU A 181 -70.23 27.41 40.93
N MET A 182 -70.61 28.66 40.64
CA MET A 182 -70.52 29.78 41.60
C MET A 182 -71.40 29.64 42.85
N PHE A 183 -72.28 28.63 42.92
CA PHE A 183 -73.17 28.39 44.07
C PHE A 183 -72.71 27.26 45.01
N HIS A 184 -71.67 26.49 44.67
CA HIS A 184 -71.15 25.46 45.57
C HIS A 184 -70.18 26.03 46.61
N ARG A 185 -70.45 25.73 47.88
CA ARG A 185 -69.60 26.11 49.03
C ARG A 185 -68.30 25.28 48.97
N PRO A 186 -67.12 25.85 49.29
CA PRO A 186 -65.89 25.05 49.38
C PRO A 186 -66.07 23.93 50.41
N LEU A 187 -65.54 22.74 50.09
CA LEU A 187 -65.56 21.60 51.00
C LEU A 187 -64.61 21.84 52.19
N ALA A 188 -64.91 21.21 53.33
CA ALA A 188 -64.02 21.26 54.49
C ALA A 188 -62.67 20.61 54.15
N LEU A 189 -61.58 21.30 54.50
CA LEU A 189 -60.22 20.87 54.21
C LEU A 189 -59.58 20.20 55.42
N GLN A 190 -58.75 19.19 55.14
CA GLN A 190 -58.06 18.40 56.14
C GLN A 190 -56.57 18.35 55.75
N ALA A 191 -55.71 18.77 56.67
CA ALA A 191 -54.27 18.78 56.48
C ALA A 191 -53.69 17.45 56.97
N ASN A 192 -53.19 16.65 56.03
CA ASN A 192 -52.53 15.38 56.29
C ASN A 192 -51.02 15.64 56.35
N ILE A 193 -50.40 15.30 57.48
CA ILE A 193 -49.06 15.74 57.89
C ILE A 193 -48.21 14.53 58.27
N THR A 194 -47.26 14.14 57.41
CA THR A 194 -46.23 13.14 57.76
C THR A 194 -45.01 13.85 58.34
N VAL A 195 -44.69 13.61 59.61
CA VAL A 195 -43.44 14.04 60.23
C VAL A 195 -42.39 12.98 59.95
N LEU A 196 -41.49 13.23 59.00
CA LEU A 196 -40.54 12.22 58.50
C LEU A 196 -39.31 12.13 59.40
N GLU A 197 -38.47 13.17 59.40
CA GLU A 197 -37.16 13.18 60.05
C GLU A 197 -36.74 14.59 60.46
N ALA A 198 -35.87 14.75 61.46
CA ALA A 198 -35.18 16.01 61.75
C ALA A 198 -33.66 15.81 61.76
N LYS A 199 -32.89 16.87 61.51
CA LYS A 199 -31.43 16.84 61.39
C LYS A 199 -30.77 18.07 61.99
N GLY A 200 -29.61 17.87 62.62
CA GLY A 200 -28.82 18.94 63.25
C GLY A 200 -29.39 19.47 64.57
N LEU A 201 -30.17 18.67 65.30
CA LEU A 201 -30.54 18.99 66.69
C LEU A 201 -29.26 18.97 67.55
N LYS A 202 -29.08 19.98 68.41
CA LYS A 202 -27.84 20.14 69.20
C LYS A 202 -28.10 19.95 70.69
N THR A 203 -27.42 18.98 71.28
CA THR A 203 -27.24 18.75 72.72
C THR A 203 -25.76 18.74 73.05
N ASP A 204 -25.41 18.83 74.34
CA ASP A 204 -24.01 18.73 74.79
C ASP A 204 -23.44 17.30 74.72
N SER A 205 -24.29 16.28 74.51
CA SER A 205 -23.92 14.89 74.27
C SER A 205 -25.04 14.14 73.54
N GLU A 206 -24.69 13.24 72.61
CA GLU A 206 -25.66 12.47 71.82
C GLU A 206 -26.44 11.45 72.68
N GLU A 207 -25.80 10.90 73.71
CA GLU A 207 -26.42 9.96 74.65
C GLU A 207 -27.61 10.58 75.42
N ASN A 208 -27.70 11.91 75.52
CA ASN A 208 -28.81 12.63 76.15
C ASN A 208 -29.82 13.24 75.15
N CYS A 209 -29.76 12.88 73.87
CA CYS A 209 -30.68 13.38 72.85
C CYS A 209 -31.83 12.39 72.58
N ASN A 210 -32.99 12.60 73.22
CA ASN A 210 -34.22 11.82 73.02
C ASN A 210 -35.37 12.70 72.50
N PRO A 211 -35.37 13.11 71.21
CA PRO A 211 -36.34 14.06 70.67
C PRO A 211 -37.73 13.48 70.38
N TYR A 212 -38.76 14.30 70.59
CA TYR A 212 -40.15 14.07 70.15
C TYR A 212 -40.83 15.37 69.72
N CYS A 213 -41.90 15.26 68.94
CA CYS A 213 -42.66 16.38 68.39
C CYS A 213 -44.06 16.48 69.02
N LEU A 214 -44.58 17.70 69.17
CA LEU A 214 -46.00 18.00 69.43
C LEU A 214 -46.55 18.84 68.26
N LEU A 215 -47.77 18.54 67.80
CA LEU A 215 -48.45 19.24 66.71
C LEU A 215 -49.78 19.85 67.18
N ASP A 216 -50.07 21.06 66.70
CA ASP A 216 -51.30 21.80 66.96
C ASP A 216 -51.63 22.73 65.76
N ILE A 217 -52.88 23.23 65.67
CA ILE A 217 -53.30 24.22 64.67
C ILE A 217 -53.77 25.52 65.34
N TYR A 218 -53.15 26.62 64.97
CA TYR A 218 -53.38 27.93 65.56
C TYR A 218 -54.30 28.78 64.69
N HIS A 219 -55.47 29.14 65.22
CA HIS A 219 -56.50 29.97 64.58
C HIS A 219 -56.39 31.45 65.05
N PRO A 220 -55.87 32.41 64.26
CA PRO A 220 -55.55 33.75 64.77
C PRO A 220 -56.76 34.68 64.99
N LEU A 221 -57.97 34.32 64.53
CA LEU A 221 -59.08 35.27 64.30
C LEU A 221 -60.48 34.80 64.77
N LYS A 222 -60.67 34.57 66.07
CA LYS A 222 -62.01 34.50 66.69
C LYS A 222 -62.29 35.73 67.57
N ARG A 223 -63.02 36.71 67.03
CA ARG A 223 -63.66 37.83 67.78
C ARG A 223 -65.10 38.03 67.29
N HIS A 224 -66.07 38.00 68.19
CA HIS A 224 -67.49 38.22 67.84
C HIS A 224 -67.82 39.68 67.54
N SER A 225 -68.63 39.93 66.52
CA SER A 225 -69.75 40.87 66.62
C SER A 225 -70.90 40.48 65.68
N SER A 226 -72.09 40.35 66.24
CA SER A 226 -73.32 40.07 65.49
C SER A 226 -73.97 41.37 65.02
N TYR A 227 -74.32 41.50 63.74
CA TYR A 227 -75.34 42.45 63.28
C TYR A 227 -76.05 41.97 62.01
N SER A 228 -77.37 42.01 62.02
CA SER A 228 -78.25 41.73 60.87
C SER A 228 -78.86 43.03 60.30
N PRO A 229 -79.26 43.08 59.02
CA PRO A 229 -79.35 44.34 58.27
C PRO A 229 -80.73 45.02 58.31
N LYS A 230 -80.77 46.35 58.21
CA LYS A 230 -81.96 47.12 57.85
C LYS A 230 -81.66 48.37 56.99
N SER A 231 -82.60 48.64 56.07
CA SER A 231 -82.91 49.92 55.41
C SER A 231 -81.83 50.72 54.67
N SER A 232 -82.00 50.83 53.35
CA SER A 232 -81.60 51.98 52.53
C SER A 232 -82.66 53.13 52.64
N PRO A 233 -82.59 54.25 51.90
CA PRO A 233 -81.49 54.85 51.10
C PRO A 233 -81.23 56.35 51.45
N LYS A 234 -80.17 56.98 50.87
CA LYS A 234 -80.23 58.30 50.16
C LYS A 234 -78.86 58.93 49.77
N THR A 235 -78.81 59.42 48.53
CA THR A 235 -78.08 60.61 48.00
C THR A 235 -76.68 61.01 48.51
N SER A 236 -75.69 60.86 47.63
CA SER A 236 -74.82 61.88 47.01
C SER A 236 -74.76 63.33 47.58
N PRO A 237 -73.70 64.12 47.27
CA PRO A 237 -72.26 63.76 47.14
C PRO A 237 -71.28 64.84 47.68
N ARG A 238 -70.00 64.51 47.96
CA ARG A 238 -68.82 65.40 47.70
C ARG A 238 -67.44 64.82 48.05
N SER A 239 -66.43 65.30 47.31
CA SER A 239 -65.01 65.52 47.66
C SER A 239 -64.20 64.49 48.48
N SER A 240 -63.09 64.02 47.89
CA SER A 240 -61.84 63.66 48.56
C SER A 240 -61.25 64.86 49.36
N PRO A 241 -60.28 64.73 50.32
CA PRO A 241 -59.17 63.76 50.27
C PRO A 241 -58.51 63.27 51.62
N LYS A 242 -57.44 62.47 51.47
CA LYS A 242 -56.24 62.31 52.36
C LYS A 242 -56.37 61.68 53.77
N LEU A 243 -55.77 60.49 53.88
CA LEU A 243 -54.70 60.10 54.84
C LEU A 243 -54.72 60.64 56.29
N LYS A 244 -54.74 59.71 57.26
CA LYS A 244 -53.72 59.65 58.34
C LYS A 244 -53.65 58.27 59.02
N LYS A 245 -52.46 57.96 59.56
CA LYS A 245 -52.25 56.85 60.51
C LYS A 245 -52.72 57.27 61.91
N ASN A 246 -53.05 56.30 62.78
CA ASN A 246 -52.42 56.22 64.10
C ASN A 246 -52.58 54.83 64.73
N SER A 247 -51.66 54.51 65.63
CA SER A 247 -51.56 53.25 66.38
C SER A 247 -52.07 53.39 67.81
N SER A 248 -52.61 52.31 68.38
CA SER A 248 -52.43 52.01 69.81
C SER A 248 -52.59 50.50 70.03
N SER A 249 -51.94 49.99 71.07
CA SER A 249 -51.85 48.57 71.40
C SER A 249 -52.60 48.25 72.69
N THR A 250 -53.44 47.22 72.65
CA THR A 250 -53.99 46.58 73.87
C THR A 250 -54.21 45.09 73.61
N LEU A 251 -53.58 44.24 74.41
CA LEU A 251 -53.75 42.78 74.38
C LEU A 251 -54.99 42.38 75.18
N PRO A 252 -55.85 41.47 74.66
CA PRO A 252 -56.82 40.74 75.46
C PRO A 252 -56.51 39.23 75.52
N VAL A 253 -56.81 38.66 76.69
CA VAL A 253 -56.76 37.22 77.02
C VAL A 253 -57.58 36.37 76.05
N ILE A 254 -57.14 35.14 75.80
CA ILE A 254 -57.89 34.11 75.05
C ILE A 254 -58.48 33.11 76.04
N HIS A 255 -59.76 32.76 75.87
CA HIS A 255 -60.37 31.56 76.47
C HIS A 255 -60.35 30.44 75.44
N THR A 256 -59.86 29.25 75.80
CA THR A 256 -59.96 28.04 74.95
C THR A 256 -61.27 27.30 75.21
N THR A 257 -61.81 26.69 74.16
CA THR A 257 -63.03 25.84 74.18
C THR A 257 -62.64 24.35 74.15
N ASP A 258 -63.54 23.50 74.64
CA ASP A 258 -63.18 22.16 75.13
C ASP A 258 -63.09 21.05 74.05
N THR A 259 -61.86 20.63 73.73
CA THR A 259 -61.51 19.33 73.12
C THR A 259 -60.16 18.87 73.69
N GLU A 260 -60.05 17.64 74.21
CA GLU A 260 -58.97 17.21 75.12
C GLU A 260 -57.93 16.20 74.55
N GLU A 261 -57.56 16.28 73.26
CA GLU A 261 -56.46 15.46 72.71
C GLU A 261 -55.35 16.35 72.10
N VAL A 262 -54.08 15.97 72.35
CA VAL A 262 -52.88 16.68 71.86
C VAL A 262 -51.98 15.69 71.13
N LEU A 263 -51.67 15.99 69.87
CA LEU A 263 -50.95 15.08 68.98
C LEU A 263 -49.44 15.11 69.26
N ARG A 264 -48.86 13.92 69.49
CA ARG A 264 -47.44 13.71 69.86
C ARG A 264 -46.83 12.57 69.04
N THR A 265 -45.59 12.73 68.56
CA THR A 265 -44.81 11.61 67.99
C THR A 265 -44.16 10.75 69.08
N ASN A 266 -43.83 9.50 68.74
CA ASN A 266 -43.03 8.64 69.61
C ASN A 266 -41.64 9.27 69.83
N THR A 267 -41.02 8.98 70.97
CA THR A 267 -39.73 9.58 71.33
C THR A 267 -38.60 8.73 70.77
N ALA A 268 -37.87 9.28 69.79
CA ALA A 268 -36.66 8.67 69.27
C ALA A 268 -35.59 8.75 70.38
N LYS A 269 -34.86 7.66 70.62
CA LYS A 269 -33.86 7.58 71.70
C LYS A 269 -32.44 7.76 71.17
N HIS A 270 -31.61 8.48 71.92
CA HIS A 270 -30.17 8.65 71.70
C HIS A 270 -29.79 9.05 70.24
N THR A 271 -30.46 10.05 69.66
CA THR A 271 -30.17 10.54 68.30
C THR A 271 -30.40 12.04 68.11
N SER A 272 -29.42 12.71 67.49
CA SER A 272 -29.47 14.09 66.99
C SER A 272 -30.13 14.22 65.60
N GLU A 273 -30.36 13.08 64.92
CA GLU A 273 -31.08 12.96 63.65
C GLU A 273 -32.23 11.92 63.76
N PRO A 274 -33.35 12.27 64.41
CA PRO A 274 -34.48 11.35 64.57
C PRO A 274 -35.26 11.13 63.27
N GLN A 275 -35.79 9.92 63.12
CA GLN A 275 -36.78 9.59 62.11
C GLN A 275 -38.04 9.05 62.81
N TRP A 276 -39.18 9.65 62.53
CA TRP A 276 -40.49 9.26 63.09
C TRP A 276 -41.33 8.54 62.03
N ASN A 277 -41.49 9.16 60.86
CA ASN A 277 -42.40 8.73 59.79
C ASN A 277 -43.85 8.53 60.28
N GLU A 278 -44.31 9.43 61.15
CA GLU A 278 -45.64 9.39 61.76
C GLU A 278 -46.60 10.36 61.07
N GLU A 279 -47.83 9.91 60.82
CA GLU A 279 -48.87 10.67 60.11
C GLU A 279 -49.95 11.18 61.06
N PHE A 280 -50.31 12.44 60.90
CA PHE A 280 -51.31 13.17 61.67
C PHE A 280 -52.30 13.85 60.73
N GLU A 281 -53.55 14.01 61.16
CA GLU A 281 -54.58 14.72 60.41
C GLU A 281 -55.12 15.87 61.26
N LEU A 282 -55.10 17.09 60.72
CA LEU A 282 -55.63 18.28 61.38
C LEU A 282 -56.77 18.91 60.55
N PRO A 283 -57.94 19.21 61.14
CA PRO A 283 -59.01 19.92 60.45
C PRO A 283 -58.62 21.40 60.24
N VAL A 284 -58.89 21.95 59.07
CA VAL A 284 -58.66 23.37 58.74
C VAL A 284 -60.00 24.10 58.80
N GLU A 285 -60.13 25.12 59.66
CA GLU A 285 -61.33 25.96 59.72
C GLU A 285 -61.27 27.10 58.69
N ASP A 286 -60.10 27.73 58.51
CA ASP A 286 -59.87 28.81 57.54
C ASP A 286 -58.49 28.70 56.87
N PHE A 287 -58.49 28.20 55.64
CA PHE A 287 -57.32 28.09 54.76
C PHE A 287 -56.49 29.39 54.65
N LEU A 288 -57.10 30.57 54.79
CA LEU A 288 -56.40 31.85 54.61
C LEU A 288 -55.62 32.30 55.86
N THR A 289 -56.01 31.83 57.06
CA THR A 289 -55.50 32.37 58.33
C THR A 289 -54.96 31.33 59.30
N ASP A 290 -55.30 30.04 59.15
CA ASP A 290 -54.80 28.98 60.02
C ASP A 290 -53.28 28.73 59.85
N GLU A 291 -52.59 28.49 60.97
CA GLU A 291 -51.16 28.17 61.03
C GLU A 291 -50.92 26.85 61.77
N ILE A 292 -50.35 25.84 61.09
CA ILE A 292 -49.90 24.60 61.73
C ILE A 292 -48.63 24.90 62.52
N GLN A 293 -48.55 24.48 63.79
CA GLN A 293 -47.38 24.67 64.64
C GLN A 293 -46.86 23.32 65.16
N LEU A 294 -45.56 23.10 65.00
CA LEU A 294 -44.86 21.88 65.42
C LEU A 294 -43.72 22.25 66.37
N TYR A 295 -43.72 21.67 67.57
CA TYR A 295 -42.74 21.93 68.64
C TYR A 295 -41.89 20.68 68.90
N ILE A 296 -40.57 20.81 69.04
CA ILE A 296 -39.64 19.67 69.18
C ILE A 296 -38.94 19.72 70.55
N PHE A 297 -39.20 18.73 71.40
CA PHE A 297 -38.70 18.64 72.78
C PHE A 297 -37.73 17.47 72.97
N ASN A 298 -36.81 17.59 73.91
CA ASN A 298 -35.92 16.54 74.39
C ASN A 298 -36.47 15.92 75.68
N GLN A 299 -36.52 14.58 75.76
CA GLN A 299 -36.90 13.89 76.99
C GLN A 299 -35.65 13.45 77.79
N GLU A 300 -35.43 14.07 78.95
CA GLU A 300 -34.32 13.74 79.84
C GLU A 300 -34.57 12.41 80.60
N GLN A 301 -33.50 11.67 80.93
CA GLN A 301 -33.59 10.42 81.69
C GLN A 301 -33.26 10.67 83.17
N GLU A 302 -34.23 10.51 84.06
CA GLU A 302 -33.95 10.38 85.50
C GLU A 302 -33.28 9.03 85.79
N ASN A 303 -32.26 9.05 86.66
CA ASN A 303 -31.52 7.83 87.03
C ASN A 303 -32.38 6.87 87.87
N GLY A 304 -32.71 5.70 87.30
CA GLY A 304 -32.85 4.47 88.08
C GLY A 304 -34.24 4.09 88.62
N ALA A 305 -35.32 4.40 87.92
CA ALA A 305 -36.61 3.71 88.13
C ALA A 305 -37.47 3.66 86.85
N GLU A 306 -37.80 2.47 86.36
CA GLU A 306 -38.80 2.32 85.30
C GLU A 306 -40.20 2.63 85.84
N LYS A 307 -40.77 3.76 85.43
CA LYS A 307 -42.22 3.98 85.45
C LYS A 307 -42.81 3.44 84.13
N PRO A 308 -44.04 2.89 84.11
CA PRO A 308 -44.66 2.41 82.88
C PRO A 308 -44.80 3.51 81.84
N GLN A 309 -44.68 3.15 80.56
CA GLN A 309 -45.17 4.02 79.48
C GLN A 309 -46.70 4.15 79.60
N PRO A 310 -47.28 5.36 79.50
CA PRO A 310 -48.71 5.51 79.32
C PRO A 310 -49.11 5.05 77.91
N ASP A 311 -50.22 4.30 77.81
CA ASP A 311 -50.80 3.92 76.53
C ASP A 311 -51.23 5.15 75.69
N LYS A 312 -51.33 4.96 74.36
CA LYS A 312 -51.54 6.06 73.39
C LYS A 312 -52.83 6.89 73.57
N HIS A 313 -53.76 6.49 74.45
CA HIS A 313 -55.01 7.21 74.71
C HIS A 313 -55.36 7.24 76.21
N HIS A 314 -54.63 8.01 77.03
CA HIS A 314 -55.13 8.45 78.34
C HIS A 314 -54.61 9.83 78.78
N LEU A 315 -55.37 10.47 79.67
CA LEU A 315 -55.36 11.92 79.91
C LEU A 315 -54.30 12.38 80.92
N LEU A 316 -53.71 13.56 80.67
CA LEU A 316 -52.98 14.38 81.64
C LEU A 316 -53.50 15.84 81.63
N PRO A 317 -54.63 16.15 82.32
CA PRO A 317 -55.39 17.40 82.13
C PRO A 317 -54.73 18.71 82.61
N SER A 318 -53.49 18.68 83.10
CA SER A 318 -52.87 19.79 83.85
C SER A 318 -51.56 20.35 83.29
N LEU A 319 -50.92 19.69 82.32
CA LEU A 319 -49.59 20.09 81.84
C LEU A 319 -49.65 21.13 80.71
N LEU A 320 -50.41 20.86 79.64
CA LEU A 320 -50.44 21.76 78.46
C LEU A 320 -51.17 23.09 78.71
N ARG A 321 -52.09 23.18 79.68
CA ARG A 321 -52.76 24.44 80.05
C ARG A 321 -51.78 25.51 80.57
N ASN A 322 -50.57 25.11 80.98
CA ASN A 322 -49.50 25.99 81.42
C ASN A 322 -48.37 26.19 80.38
N VAL A 323 -48.28 25.35 79.32
CA VAL A 323 -47.27 25.50 78.26
C VAL A 323 -47.45 26.80 77.47
N LEU A 324 -48.70 27.19 77.21
CA LEU A 324 -49.05 28.38 76.43
C LEU A 324 -49.14 29.68 77.27
N HIS A 325 -48.86 29.59 78.58
CA HIS A 325 -48.93 30.71 79.52
C HIS A 325 -47.72 30.74 80.47
N VAL A 326 -46.54 31.13 79.95
CA VAL A 326 -45.53 31.94 80.65
C VAL A 326 -44.45 32.41 79.67
N HIS A 327 -44.01 33.66 79.81
CA HIS A 327 -42.71 34.14 79.32
C HIS A 327 -41.80 34.31 80.54
N ASP A 328 -40.50 34.07 80.34
CA ASP A 328 -39.43 34.03 81.34
C ASP A 328 -39.42 32.83 82.32
N HIS A 329 -38.25 32.19 82.35
CA HIS A 329 -37.66 31.27 83.33
C HIS A 329 -38.47 30.85 84.59
N GLU A 330 -38.85 29.57 84.68
CA GLU A 330 -38.18 28.58 85.56
C GLU A 330 -38.66 27.13 85.31
N LYS A 331 -37.78 26.16 85.58
CA LYS A 331 -37.94 24.69 85.65
C LYS A 331 -39.04 24.01 84.80
N TRP A 332 -38.62 23.47 83.66
CA TRP A 332 -39.22 22.31 82.99
C TRP A 332 -38.14 21.22 82.88
N ASP A 333 -38.45 19.97 83.18
CA ASP A 333 -37.47 18.87 83.20
C ASP A 333 -37.19 18.28 81.79
N HIS A 334 -37.63 18.96 80.73
CA HIS A 334 -37.52 18.54 79.32
C HIS A 334 -37.11 19.73 78.44
N HIS A 335 -35.94 19.66 77.80
CA HIS A 335 -35.34 20.75 77.03
C HIS A 335 -36.02 20.98 75.65
N LEU A 336 -36.54 22.18 75.37
CA LEU A 336 -37.17 22.54 74.09
C LEU A 336 -36.11 22.93 73.03
N PHE A 337 -35.97 22.14 71.96
CA PHE A 337 -35.07 22.46 70.84
C PHE A 337 -35.56 23.63 69.99
N GLY A 338 -36.87 23.77 69.80
CA GLY A 338 -37.48 24.87 69.03
C GLY A 338 -38.82 24.52 68.39
N LYS A 339 -39.28 25.38 67.48
CA LYS A 339 -40.55 25.19 66.76
C LYS A 339 -40.49 25.52 65.27
N VAL A 340 -41.43 24.94 64.52
CA VAL A 340 -41.75 25.21 63.12
C VAL A 340 -43.19 25.75 63.04
N VAL A 341 -43.44 26.72 62.16
CA VAL A 341 -44.78 27.31 61.93
C VAL A 341 -45.04 27.38 60.43
N ILE A 342 -46.20 26.90 59.99
CA ILE A 342 -46.56 26.68 58.58
C ILE A 342 -47.97 27.24 58.32
N PRO A 343 -48.10 28.40 57.64
CA PRO A 343 -49.41 28.92 57.23
C PRO A 343 -50.07 27.98 56.21
N VAL A 344 -51.33 27.60 56.43
CA VAL A 344 -52.02 26.59 55.59
C VAL A 344 -52.09 27.02 54.11
N ARG A 345 -52.29 28.31 53.86
CA ARG A 345 -52.29 28.92 52.51
C ARG A 345 -50.99 28.73 51.70
N GLU A 346 -49.88 28.36 52.34
CA GLU A 346 -48.56 28.19 51.72
C GLU A 346 -48.28 26.73 51.32
N ILE A 347 -49.23 25.81 51.58
CA ILE A 347 -49.18 24.42 51.14
C ILE A 347 -49.71 24.32 49.69
N PRO A 348 -48.92 23.81 48.71
CA PRO A 348 -49.38 23.66 47.34
C PRO A 348 -50.39 22.51 47.19
N ALA A 349 -51.37 22.65 46.28
CA ALA A 349 -52.48 21.70 46.12
C ALA A 349 -52.05 20.25 45.80
N GLN A 350 -50.91 20.06 45.12
CA GLN A 350 -50.31 18.74 44.85
C GLN A 350 -49.65 18.09 46.08
N GLY A 351 -49.63 18.76 47.23
CA GLY A 351 -48.80 18.43 48.39
C GLY A 351 -47.34 18.85 48.23
N CYS A 352 -46.59 18.80 49.32
CA CYS A 352 -45.14 19.01 49.34
C CYS A 352 -44.43 18.06 50.32
N ASP A 353 -43.12 17.91 50.14
CA ASP A 353 -42.19 17.17 51.02
C ASP A 353 -40.92 18.02 51.14
N TRP A 354 -40.84 18.82 52.21
CA TRP A 354 -39.87 19.92 52.33
C TRP A 354 -39.18 19.93 53.70
N TRP A 355 -37.97 20.50 53.73
CA TRP A 355 -37.19 20.75 54.93
C TRP A 355 -37.45 22.16 55.48
N TRP A 356 -38.04 22.22 56.67
CA TRP A 356 -38.35 23.45 57.40
C TRP A 356 -37.28 23.76 58.45
N ASP A 357 -36.92 25.04 58.63
CA ASP A 357 -35.95 25.47 59.64
C ASP A 357 -36.56 25.54 61.04
N ILE A 358 -35.85 24.99 62.05
CA ILE A 358 -36.29 24.98 63.44
C ILE A 358 -35.92 26.31 64.12
N SER A 359 -36.92 27.04 64.60
CA SER A 359 -36.74 28.35 65.26
C SER A 359 -36.54 28.23 66.77
N SER A 360 -35.54 28.96 67.30
CA SER A 360 -35.14 28.91 68.72
C SER A 360 -36.13 29.66 69.64
N PRO A 361 -36.33 29.24 70.91
CA PRO A 361 -37.30 29.88 71.82
C PRO A 361 -36.87 31.24 72.40
N SER A 362 -35.58 31.61 72.35
CA SER A 362 -35.05 32.72 73.15
C SER A 362 -35.34 34.12 72.57
N SER A 363 -36.07 34.94 73.32
CA SER A 363 -36.54 36.28 72.92
C SER A 363 -35.47 37.40 73.02
N LYS A 364 -34.22 37.12 72.63
CA LYS A 364 -33.16 38.13 72.41
C LYS A 364 -32.08 37.66 71.41
N GLY A 365 -32.12 38.21 70.20
CA GLY A 365 -30.91 38.57 69.44
C GLY A 365 -30.16 37.49 68.62
N SER A 366 -30.50 36.20 68.68
CA SER A 366 -29.86 35.17 67.85
C SER A 366 -30.82 34.60 66.79
N LYS A 367 -30.42 34.62 65.52
CA LYS A 367 -31.12 33.99 64.38
C LYS A 367 -30.27 32.90 63.73
N LEU A 368 -29.90 31.90 64.53
CA LEU A 368 -29.27 30.66 64.04
C LEU A 368 -30.30 29.52 64.19
N PRO A 369 -30.65 28.78 63.12
CA PRO A 369 -31.63 27.71 63.20
C PRO A 369 -31.09 26.51 63.99
N CYS A 370 -31.94 25.89 64.81
CA CYS A 370 -31.59 24.79 65.71
C CYS A 370 -31.72 23.41 65.03
N GLY A 371 -31.34 23.33 63.75
CA GLY A 371 -31.56 22.19 62.88
C GLY A 371 -32.70 22.41 61.86
N LYS A 372 -33.06 21.37 61.13
CA LYS A 372 -34.18 21.33 60.17
C LYS A 372 -35.06 20.11 60.41
N CYS A 373 -36.37 20.23 60.15
CA CYS A 373 -37.33 19.13 60.18
C CYS A 373 -37.93 18.92 58.78
N ARG A 374 -37.91 17.69 58.27
CA ARG A 374 -38.56 17.28 57.03
C ARG A 374 -40.01 16.91 57.31
N ILE A 375 -40.92 17.60 56.64
CA ILE A 375 -42.36 17.44 56.83
C ILE A 375 -43.00 17.33 55.45
N LYS A 376 -43.81 16.29 55.27
CA LYS A 376 -44.64 16.08 54.09
C LYS A 376 -46.08 16.50 54.41
N LEU A 377 -46.67 17.30 53.53
CA LEU A 377 -47.96 17.94 53.73
C LEU A 377 -48.84 17.71 52.50
N HIS A 378 -50.10 17.39 52.72
CA HIS A 378 -51.11 17.36 51.66
C HIS A 378 -52.47 17.84 52.20
N LEU A 379 -53.20 18.61 51.39
CA LEU A 379 -54.55 19.07 51.72
C LEU A 379 -55.57 18.17 51.04
N SER A 380 -56.19 17.29 51.83
CA SER A 380 -57.30 16.45 51.39
C SER A 380 -58.65 17.14 51.66
N HIS A 381 -59.71 16.67 51.00
CA HIS A 381 -61.08 17.07 51.34
C HIS A 381 -61.64 16.10 52.39
N GLN A 382 -62.18 16.65 53.48
CA GLN A 382 -62.85 15.85 54.51
C GLN A 382 -64.06 15.13 53.91
N GLN A 383 -64.16 13.82 54.08
CA GLN A 383 -65.12 12.98 53.33
C GLN A 383 -66.57 13.16 53.77
N SER A 384 -67.26 14.19 53.26
CA SER A 384 -68.72 14.24 53.25
C SER A 384 -69.28 13.31 52.17
N SER A 385 -69.77 12.14 52.57
CA SER A 385 -70.10 11.01 51.68
C SER A 385 -71.40 11.20 50.86
N VAL A 386 -71.38 12.02 49.80
CA VAL A 386 -72.53 12.19 48.88
C VAL A 386 -72.10 12.32 47.41
N THR A 387 -72.50 11.34 46.59
CA THR A 387 -72.55 11.32 45.09
C THR A 387 -71.29 11.74 44.30
N GLY A 388 -70.79 10.84 43.45
CA GLY A 388 -69.59 11.08 42.64
C GLY A 388 -69.82 11.93 41.37
N GLY A 389 -68.83 12.78 41.07
CA GLY A 389 -68.54 13.29 39.73
C GLY A 389 -67.30 12.60 39.15
N GLN A 390 -67.15 12.59 37.83
CA GLN A 390 -66.00 11.99 37.15
C GLN A 390 -64.73 12.84 37.36
N LEU A 391 -63.58 12.20 37.55
CA LEU A 391 -62.30 12.86 37.29
C LEU A 391 -62.09 12.95 35.77
N PHE A 392 -61.80 14.14 35.27
CA PHE A 392 -61.43 14.34 33.87
C PHE A 392 -60.09 13.65 33.55
N SER A 393 -59.97 13.17 32.33
CA SER A 393 -58.89 12.30 31.87
C SER A 393 -58.07 12.93 30.74
N VAL A 394 -57.01 12.23 30.31
CA VAL A 394 -56.18 12.67 29.18
C VAL A 394 -56.97 12.63 27.85
N GLU A 395 -57.99 11.78 27.74
CA GLU A 395 -58.91 11.73 26.60
C GLU A 395 -59.72 13.04 26.48
N ASP A 396 -60.18 13.60 27.61
CA ASP A 396 -60.91 14.87 27.64
C ASP A 396 -60.01 16.06 27.24
N TYR A 397 -58.72 16.01 27.61
CA TYR A 397 -57.73 16.98 27.14
C TYR A 397 -57.43 16.83 25.64
N TYR A 398 -57.34 15.60 25.12
CA TYR A 398 -57.23 15.34 23.68
C TYR A 398 -58.41 15.92 22.91
N GLN A 399 -59.65 15.68 23.35
CA GLN A 399 -60.85 16.23 22.71
C GLN A 399 -60.89 17.76 22.76
N ALA A 400 -60.51 18.36 23.89
CA ALA A 400 -60.39 19.83 23.98
C ALA A 400 -59.35 20.37 23.00
N ALA A 401 -58.13 19.80 22.98
CA ALA A 401 -57.06 20.22 22.08
C ALA A 401 -57.48 20.07 20.61
N GLU A 402 -58.10 18.94 20.23
CA GLU A 402 -58.57 18.67 18.87
C GLU A 402 -59.56 19.75 18.38
N GLN A 403 -60.49 20.20 19.23
CA GLN A 403 -61.42 21.28 18.88
C GLN A 403 -60.75 22.65 18.76
N PHE A 404 -59.79 22.97 19.63
CA PHE A 404 -58.98 24.20 19.49
C PHE A 404 -58.17 24.20 18.19
N TYR A 405 -57.57 23.08 17.79
CA TYR A 405 -56.87 22.95 16.51
C TYR A 405 -57.84 23.05 15.31
N LYS A 406 -58.99 22.37 15.33
CA LYS A 406 -60.05 22.49 14.31
C LYS A 406 -60.49 23.95 14.12
N GLN A 407 -60.67 24.69 15.22
CA GLN A 407 -61.09 26.10 15.15
C GLN A 407 -59.96 27.03 14.71
N ALA A 408 -58.71 26.77 15.10
CA ALA A 408 -57.55 27.55 14.66
C ALA A 408 -57.35 27.53 13.13
N VAL A 409 -57.70 26.43 12.47
CA VAL A 409 -57.70 26.32 11.00
C VAL A 409 -58.89 27.08 10.38
N LYS A 410 -60.11 26.90 10.91
CA LYS A 410 -61.34 27.57 10.41
C LYS A 410 -61.27 29.11 10.37
N VAL A 411 -60.37 29.73 11.15
CA VAL A 411 -60.31 31.19 11.38
C VAL A 411 -59.27 31.92 10.50
N ARG A 412 -58.40 31.22 9.75
CA ARG A 412 -57.34 31.87 8.94
C ARG A 412 -57.72 32.08 7.48
N GLU A 413 -57.21 33.16 6.88
CA GLU A 413 -57.37 33.43 5.45
C GLU A 413 -56.45 32.55 4.57
N PRO A 414 -56.92 32.09 3.39
CA PRO A 414 -56.29 31.03 2.58
C PRO A 414 -54.97 31.41 1.88
N ASN A 415 -54.47 32.64 2.06
CA ASN A 415 -53.20 33.12 1.50
C ASN A 415 -52.09 33.31 2.56
N SER A 416 -52.29 32.78 3.77
CA SER A 416 -51.25 32.70 4.81
C SER A 416 -50.72 31.28 4.94
N SER A 417 -49.49 31.10 5.45
CA SER A 417 -48.85 29.79 5.60
C SER A 417 -49.72 28.85 6.46
N LEU A 418 -49.98 27.65 5.93
CA LEU A 418 -50.99 26.73 6.45
C LEU A 418 -50.69 26.08 7.82
N ASP A 419 -49.49 26.27 8.38
CA ASP A 419 -49.09 25.68 9.67
C ASP A 419 -50.09 26.00 10.81
N PRO A 420 -50.75 24.97 11.39
CA PRO A 420 -51.82 25.15 12.37
C PRO A 420 -51.27 25.48 13.76
N HIS A 421 -50.86 26.74 13.98
CA HIS A 421 -50.48 27.22 15.30
C HIS A 421 -51.69 27.78 16.08
N LEU A 422 -51.93 27.21 17.27
CA LEU A 422 -52.81 27.77 18.30
C LEU A 422 -52.35 29.18 18.73
N SER A 423 -53.27 30.04 19.17
CA SER A 423 -52.88 31.35 19.71
C SER A 423 -52.36 31.24 21.15
N VAL A 424 -51.62 32.26 21.59
CA VAL A 424 -51.15 32.39 22.98
C VAL A 424 -52.30 32.35 24.00
N ARG A 425 -53.54 32.64 23.59
CA ARG A 425 -54.73 32.54 24.46
C ARG A 425 -55.24 31.10 24.56
N ASP A 426 -55.31 30.38 23.44
CA ASP A 426 -55.78 28.99 23.40
C ASP A 426 -54.83 28.08 24.16
N ILE A 427 -53.52 28.25 23.94
CA ILE A 427 -52.46 27.57 24.70
C ILE A 427 -52.61 27.86 26.20
N ARG A 428 -52.93 29.10 26.59
CA ARG A 428 -53.11 29.47 28.00
C ARG A 428 -54.37 28.87 28.62
N ILE A 429 -55.43 28.65 27.84
CA ILE A 429 -56.65 27.95 28.30
C ILE A 429 -56.34 26.46 28.51
N LEU A 430 -55.64 25.83 27.56
CA LEU A 430 -55.21 24.43 27.67
C LEU A 430 -54.21 24.23 28.82
N ASP A 431 -53.25 25.15 29.04
CA ASP A 431 -52.34 25.14 30.21
C ASP A 431 -53.13 25.18 31.54
N LEU A 432 -54.18 25.99 31.63
CA LEU A 432 -55.00 26.14 32.83
C LEU A 432 -55.87 24.90 33.09
N PHE A 433 -56.50 24.34 32.05
CA PHE A 433 -57.24 23.08 32.13
C PHE A 433 -56.32 21.92 32.56
N ALA A 434 -55.12 21.85 32.00
CA ALA A 434 -54.14 20.85 32.40
C ALA A 434 -53.67 21.03 33.86
N GLN A 435 -53.56 22.27 34.35
CA GLN A 435 -53.23 22.57 35.75
C GLN A 435 -54.35 22.19 36.72
N SER A 436 -55.63 22.40 36.37
CA SER A 436 -56.75 22.03 37.25
C SER A 436 -56.95 20.51 37.38
N PHE A 437 -56.49 19.72 36.40
CA PHE A 437 -56.65 18.26 36.36
C PHE A 437 -55.33 17.47 36.42
N GLY A 438 -54.21 18.12 36.76
CA GLY A 438 -52.92 17.45 37.01
C GLY A 438 -52.20 16.88 35.79
N ILE A 439 -52.54 17.31 34.57
CA ILE A 439 -52.01 16.76 33.31
C ILE A 439 -50.60 17.30 33.05
N SER A 440 -49.63 16.39 32.99
CA SER A 440 -48.20 16.74 32.87
C SER A 440 -47.87 17.51 31.58
N LYS A 441 -46.86 18.38 31.60
CA LYS A 441 -46.45 19.11 30.37
C LYS A 441 -45.94 18.17 29.27
N LEU A 442 -45.43 17.00 29.64
CA LEU A 442 -45.01 15.94 28.73
C LEU A 442 -46.22 15.34 27.98
N SER A 443 -47.28 15.02 28.73
CA SER A 443 -48.57 14.57 28.22
C SER A 443 -49.17 15.56 27.23
N GLN A 444 -49.21 16.85 27.58
CA GLN A 444 -49.76 17.91 26.74
C GLN A 444 -49.08 17.97 25.36
N ILE A 445 -47.74 17.94 25.33
CA ILE A 445 -46.96 18.01 24.08
C ILE A 445 -47.15 16.74 23.24
N LEU A 446 -47.18 15.56 23.87
CA LEU A 446 -47.45 14.31 23.17
C LEU A 446 -48.85 14.29 22.53
N ILE A 447 -49.87 14.79 23.25
CA ILE A 447 -51.24 14.91 22.72
C ILE A 447 -51.32 15.95 21.59
N HIS A 448 -50.58 17.06 21.66
CA HIS A 448 -50.49 18.00 20.52
C HIS A 448 -49.86 17.33 19.28
N ILE A 449 -48.82 16.50 19.46
CA ILE A 449 -48.23 15.70 18.36
C ILE A 449 -49.26 14.71 17.80
N VAL A 450 -50.05 14.03 18.64
CA VAL A 450 -51.14 13.13 18.20
C VAL A 450 -52.16 13.85 17.31
N VAL A 451 -52.70 14.99 17.77
CA VAL A 451 -53.71 15.76 17.03
C VAL A 451 -53.17 16.22 15.66
N LEU A 452 -51.92 16.69 15.60
CA LEU A 452 -51.30 17.13 14.36
C LEU A 452 -51.05 15.96 13.37
N LEU A 453 -50.68 14.78 13.87
CA LEU A 453 -50.51 13.57 13.04
C LEU A 453 -51.83 13.04 12.49
N GLU A 454 -52.89 13.01 13.31
CA GLU A 454 -54.22 12.56 12.86
C GLU A 454 -54.88 13.59 11.94
N TRP A 455 -54.54 14.89 12.06
CA TRP A 455 -54.93 15.93 11.09
C TRP A 455 -54.38 15.64 9.68
N CYS A 456 -53.07 15.41 9.54
CA CYS A 456 -52.44 15.03 8.26
C CYS A 456 -53.05 13.75 7.68
N ASN A 457 -53.28 12.74 8.53
CA ASN A 457 -53.90 11.48 8.12
C ASN A 457 -55.37 11.65 7.65
N SER A 458 -56.06 12.69 8.11
CA SER A 458 -57.47 12.96 7.77
C SER A 458 -57.67 13.80 6.51
N HIS A 459 -56.66 14.59 6.11
CA HIS A 459 -56.72 15.49 4.95
C HIS A 459 -55.91 15.00 3.73
N ASP A 460 -55.18 13.88 3.87
CA ASP A 460 -54.20 13.33 2.89
C ASP A 460 -53.08 14.33 2.48
N ASP A 461 -52.99 15.52 3.10
CA ASP A 461 -51.88 16.48 2.96
C ASP A 461 -50.91 16.37 4.14
N ILE A 462 -49.64 16.24 3.79
CA ILE A 462 -48.50 16.01 4.67
C ILE A 462 -47.72 17.32 4.86
N THR A 463 -47.70 18.19 3.85
CA THR A 463 -46.73 19.28 3.69
C THR A 463 -47.07 20.54 4.50
N THR A 464 -48.30 20.66 4.97
CA THR A 464 -48.85 21.88 5.59
C THR A 464 -48.75 21.92 7.11
N VAL A 465 -48.19 20.88 7.74
CA VAL A 465 -48.04 20.76 9.20
C VAL A 465 -46.60 20.42 9.61
N ASP A 466 -45.72 20.14 8.65
CA ASP A 466 -44.34 19.68 8.90
C ASP A 466 -43.56 20.60 9.86
N GLN A 467 -43.72 21.94 9.79
CA GLN A 467 -42.95 22.85 10.66
C GLN A 467 -43.51 22.87 12.08
N ALA A 468 -44.83 22.94 12.23
CA ALA A 468 -45.49 22.83 13.53
C ALA A 468 -45.16 21.50 14.25
N LEU A 469 -45.12 20.40 13.50
CA LEU A 469 -44.79 19.08 14.06
C LEU A 469 -43.30 18.94 14.41
N GLN A 470 -42.39 19.42 13.55
CA GLN A 470 -40.95 19.44 13.86
C GLN A 470 -40.65 20.21 15.16
N ALA A 471 -41.28 21.37 15.35
CA ALA A 471 -41.13 22.15 16.57
C ALA A 471 -41.64 21.40 17.82
N ALA A 472 -42.82 20.76 17.74
CA ALA A 472 -43.38 20.00 18.85
C ALA A 472 -42.54 18.77 19.22
N ILE A 473 -41.99 18.05 18.23
CA ILE A 473 -41.10 16.90 18.49
C ILE A 473 -39.78 17.36 19.12
N GLN A 474 -39.21 18.50 18.71
CA GLN A 474 -38.00 19.06 19.33
C GLN A 474 -38.26 19.52 20.77
N GLU A 475 -39.42 20.11 21.07
CA GLU A 475 -39.82 20.45 22.45
C GLU A 475 -39.96 19.18 23.31
N LEU A 476 -40.56 18.12 22.77
CA LEU A 476 -40.64 16.81 23.42
C LEU A 476 -39.25 16.23 23.72
N GLN A 477 -38.36 16.20 22.72
CA GLN A 477 -36.98 15.69 22.87
C GLN A 477 -36.18 16.47 23.93
N MET A 478 -36.31 17.80 23.97
CA MET A 478 -35.65 18.65 24.98
C MET A 478 -36.11 18.34 26.41
N ILE A 479 -37.42 18.15 26.61
CA ILE A 479 -38.00 17.82 27.92
C ILE A 479 -37.70 16.35 28.30
N TRP A 480 -37.58 15.46 27.32
CA TRP A 480 -37.17 14.06 27.53
C TRP A 480 -35.74 13.96 28.04
N ALA A 481 -34.79 14.63 27.36
CA ALA A 481 -33.39 14.63 27.72
C ALA A 481 -33.12 15.26 29.11
N SER A 482 -33.88 16.29 29.50
CA SER A 482 -33.69 16.96 30.79
C SER A 482 -33.99 16.09 32.01
N LYS A 483 -34.70 14.96 31.83
CA LYS A 483 -35.10 14.04 32.92
C LYS A 483 -34.19 12.82 33.11
N GLN A 484 -33.13 12.65 32.31
CA GLN A 484 -32.29 11.44 32.38
C GLN A 484 -31.21 11.44 33.49
N PHE A 485 -31.04 12.54 34.25
CA PHE A 485 -29.90 12.69 35.17
C PHE A 485 -30.06 12.05 36.56
N ASP A 486 -31.26 11.70 37.01
CA ASP A 486 -31.53 11.14 38.36
C ASP A 486 -31.92 9.63 38.30
N LEU A 487 -31.06 8.79 37.73
CA LEU A 487 -31.32 7.35 37.56
C LEU A 487 -30.21 6.46 38.14
N SER A 488 -30.16 6.37 39.47
CA SER A 488 -29.36 5.37 40.21
C SER A 488 -30.22 4.39 41.04
N HIS A 489 -31.38 4.82 41.56
CA HIS A 489 -32.26 3.98 42.41
C HIS A 489 -33.76 4.20 42.17
N CYS A 490 -34.31 3.66 41.06
CA CYS A 490 -35.61 2.96 41.06
C CYS A 490 -35.98 2.40 39.67
N SER A 491 -36.54 1.18 39.64
CA SER A 491 -37.14 0.58 38.43
C SER A 491 -38.60 1.03 38.27
N GLN A 492 -38.82 2.33 38.07
CA GLN A 492 -40.17 2.89 37.82
C GLN A 492 -40.50 2.93 36.32
N LYS A 493 -41.79 2.75 35.99
CA LYS A 493 -42.31 2.85 34.62
C LYS A 493 -42.16 4.28 34.07
N MET A 494 -42.28 4.42 32.75
CA MET A 494 -42.28 5.71 32.04
C MET A 494 -43.29 6.70 32.65
N PRO A 495 -43.01 8.02 32.65
CA PRO A 495 -43.92 9.06 33.14
C PRO A 495 -45.04 9.40 32.12
N LEU A 496 -45.53 8.37 31.42
CA LEU A 496 -46.60 8.38 30.42
C LEU A 496 -47.42 7.10 30.61
N THR A 497 -48.74 7.19 30.41
CA THR A 497 -49.63 6.04 30.46
C THR A 497 -49.55 5.20 29.19
N ASP A 498 -49.89 3.91 29.32
CA ASP A 498 -49.98 3.00 28.18
C ASP A 498 -51.02 3.48 27.13
N ALA A 499 -52.01 4.29 27.54
CA ALA A 499 -53.01 4.90 26.66
C ALA A 499 -52.42 6.04 25.79
N GLU A 500 -51.69 6.99 26.39
CA GLU A 500 -51.00 8.07 25.65
C GLU A 500 -50.00 7.51 24.63
N ILE A 501 -49.26 6.47 25.02
CA ILE A 501 -48.31 5.78 24.14
C ILE A 501 -49.06 5.07 22.98
N MET A 502 -50.22 4.47 23.24
CA MET A 502 -51.05 3.86 22.21
C MET A 502 -51.65 4.89 21.22
N MET A 503 -52.09 6.06 21.70
CA MET A 503 -52.55 7.17 20.86
C MET A 503 -51.44 7.63 19.90
N TYR A 504 -50.24 7.91 20.43
CA TYR A 504 -49.07 8.27 19.62
C TYR A 504 -48.73 7.22 18.56
N ARG A 505 -48.63 5.95 18.96
CA ARG A 505 -48.34 4.83 18.05
C ARG A 505 -49.37 4.70 16.93
N ARG A 506 -50.66 4.88 17.23
CA ARG A 506 -51.76 4.87 16.26
C ARG A 506 -51.64 6.02 15.26
N ALA A 507 -51.50 7.25 15.75
CA ALA A 507 -51.45 8.45 14.94
C ALA A 507 -50.23 8.45 13.98
N ALA A 508 -49.03 8.19 14.51
CA ALA A 508 -47.81 8.13 13.70
C ALA A 508 -47.81 6.93 12.71
N SER A 509 -48.44 5.80 13.05
CA SER A 509 -48.66 4.70 12.09
C SER A 509 -49.67 5.04 11.00
N GLY A 510 -50.63 5.94 11.26
CA GLY A 510 -51.50 6.53 10.25
C GLY A 510 -50.71 7.41 9.28
N TYR A 511 -50.01 8.41 9.82
CA TYR A 511 -49.14 9.31 9.07
C TYR A 511 -48.16 8.57 8.15
N ILE A 512 -47.42 7.59 8.67
CA ILE A 512 -46.44 6.81 7.89
C ILE A 512 -47.11 5.99 6.78
N ARG A 513 -48.35 5.48 7.00
CA ARG A 513 -49.13 4.80 5.95
C ARG A 513 -49.56 5.76 4.84
N THR A 514 -49.93 6.99 5.19
CA THR A 514 -50.35 8.03 4.24
C THR A 514 -49.16 8.59 3.43
N LEU A 515 -48.00 8.77 4.06
CA LEU A 515 -46.73 9.02 3.35
C LEU A 515 -46.37 7.86 2.41
N SER A 516 -46.61 6.62 2.84
CA SER A 516 -46.38 5.42 2.02
C SER A 516 -47.28 5.34 0.78
N LYS A 517 -48.46 6.00 0.75
CA LYS A 517 -49.24 6.17 -0.49
C LYS A 517 -48.56 7.17 -1.44
N HIS A 518 -48.23 8.35 -0.91
CA HIS A 518 -47.73 9.49 -1.69
C HIS A 518 -46.36 9.23 -2.36
N LEU A 519 -45.59 8.28 -1.82
CA LEU A 519 -44.34 7.77 -2.39
C LEU A 519 -44.44 7.30 -3.86
N ASP A 520 -45.62 6.89 -4.33
CA ASP A 520 -45.81 6.40 -5.71
C ASP A 520 -45.84 7.52 -6.76
N SER A 521 -45.96 8.79 -6.33
CA SER A 521 -46.09 9.94 -7.22
C SER A 521 -44.76 10.65 -7.52
N ASN A 522 -44.28 10.50 -8.76
CA ASN A 522 -43.24 11.32 -9.41
C ASN A 522 -41.92 11.52 -8.64
N LEU A 523 -41.49 10.54 -7.84
CA LEU A 523 -40.24 10.60 -7.09
C LEU A 523 -39.27 9.52 -7.56
N GLU A 524 -38.08 9.92 -8.00
CA GLU A 524 -36.97 9.03 -8.39
C GLU A 524 -35.98 8.90 -7.22
N LEU A 525 -35.78 7.67 -6.73
CA LEU A 525 -34.83 7.38 -5.64
C LEU A 525 -33.39 7.15 -6.13
N PHE A 526 -33.23 6.96 -7.44
CA PHE A 526 -31.96 6.77 -8.14
C PHE A 526 -32.09 7.38 -9.54
N PRO A 527 -31.09 8.12 -10.07
CA PRO A 527 -29.76 8.37 -9.50
C PRO A 527 -29.72 9.32 -8.30
N PRO A 528 -28.67 9.27 -7.45
CA PRO A 528 -28.52 10.10 -6.27
C PRO A 528 -28.08 11.54 -6.60
N TYR A 529 -28.92 12.32 -7.28
CA TYR A 529 -28.69 13.75 -7.50
C TYR A 529 -28.97 14.56 -6.24
N LEU A 530 -28.13 15.57 -5.95
CA LEU A 530 -28.19 16.34 -4.70
C LEU A 530 -29.54 17.02 -4.47
N ASP A 531 -30.19 17.51 -5.52
CA ASP A 531 -31.50 18.15 -5.44
C ASP A 531 -32.61 17.14 -5.08
N ASN A 532 -32.59 15.94 -5.68
CA ASN A 532 -33.48 14.84 -5.31
C ASN A 532 -33.26 14.42 -3.84
N ILE A 533 -32.00 14.33 -3.39
CA ILE A 533 -31.64 13.99 -2.00
C ILE A 533 -32.13 15.07 -1.02
N ASN A 534 -32.06 16.35 -1.38
CA ASN A 534 -32.57 17.44 -0.56
C ASN A 534 -34.10 17.42 -0.48
N ALA A 535 -34.79 17.19 -1.59
CA ALA A 535 -36.25 17.02 -1.62
C ALA A 535 -36.71 15.79 -0.82
N LEU A 536 -35.98 14.68 -0.90
CA LEU A 536 -36.19 13.48 -0.09
C LEU A 536 -35.99 13.78 1.41
N LYS A 537 -34.89 14.46 1.77
CA LYS A 537 -34.61 14.84 3.16
C LYS A 537 -35.71 15.75 3.74
N GLN A 538 -36.28 16.65 2.94
CA GLN A 538 -37.44 17.45 3.35
C GLN A 538 -38.66 16.55 3.58
N LYS A 539 -39.08 15.75 2.57
CA LYS A 539 -40.25 14.86 2.67
C LYS A 539 -40.18 13.80 3.78
N PHE A 540 -38.98 13.36 4.17
CA PHE A 540 -38.79 12.37 5.25
C PHE A 540 -38.36 12.97 6.60
N SER A 541 -38.20 14.29 6.70
CA SER A 541 -37.72 14.98 7.91
C SER A 541 -38.54 14.65 9.16
N VAL A 542 -39.86 14.82 9.09
CA VAL A 542 -40.80 14.45 10.17
C VAL A 542 -40.77 12.96 10.47
N SER A 543 -40.74 12.10 9.44
CA SER A 543 -40.70 10.65 9.67
C SER A 543 -39.45 10.23 10.45
N ILE A 544 -38.29 10.80 10.13
CA ILE A 544 -37.05 10.55 10.85
C ILE A 544 -37.19 10.95 12.33
N LEU A 545 -37.71 12.16 12.61
CA LEU A 545 -37.89 12.64 13.98
C LEU A 545 -38.92 11.82 14.79
N LEU A 546 -39.98 11.30 14.16
CA LEU A 546 -40.96 10.40 14.80
C LEU A 546 -40.36 9.00 15.12
N LEU A 547 -39.30 8.62 14.42
CA LEU A 547 -38.62 7.33 14.55
C LEU A 547 -37.42 7.40 15.52
N GLU A 548 -36.85 8.60 15.73
CA GLU A 548 -35.87 8.89 16.79
C GLU A 548 -36.48 8.96 18.21
N LEU A 549 -37.80 8.86 18.35
CA LEU A 549 -38.49 8.79 19.64
C LEU A 549 -38.62 7.32 20.11
N ASP A 550 -38.04 7.00 21.27
CA ASP A 550 -38.04 5.67 21.94
C ASP A 550 -39.42 5.20 22.47
N LEU A 551 -40.51 5.54 21.77
CA LEU A 551 -41.89 5.21 22.14
C LEU A 551 -42.40 3.93 21.43
N TRP A 552 -41.57 3.25 20.64
CA TRP A 552 -41.93 2.11 19.79
C TRP A 552 -41.57 0.74 20.39
N ASP A 553 -42.40 -0.28 20.20
CA ASP A 553 -42.03 -1.65 20.58
C ASP A 553 -41.06 -2.26 19.55
N PRO A 554 -40.02 -3.01 19.98
CA PRO A 554 -39.04 -3.65 19.08
C PRO A 554 -39.61 -4.62 18.04
N LYS A 555 -40.89 -5.01 18.15
CA LYS A 555 -41.58 -5.96 17.26
C LYS A 555 -42.64 -5.33 16.36
N SER A 556 -43.02 -4.06 16.58
CA SER A 556 -44.13 -3.42 15.86
C SER A 556 -43.85 -1.97 15.46
N SER A 557 -42.58 -1.65 15.19
CA SER A 557 -42.21 -0.33 14.67
C SER A 557 -42.70 -0.13 13.22
N PRO A 558 -43.24 1.06 12.88
CA PRO A 558 -43.66 1.40 11.51
C PRO A 558 -42.48 1.59 10.54
N HIS A 559 -41.22 1.50 11.01
CA HIS A 559 -40.04 1.41 10.14
C HIS A 559 -40.22 0.35 9.04
N SER A 560 -40.65 -0.86 9.40
CA SER A 560 -40.61 -2.04 8.52
C SER A 560 -41.42 -1.88 7.21
N PRO A 561 -42.72 -1.52 7.22
CA PRO A 561 -43.47 -1.34 5.97
C PRO A 561 -42.97 -0.16 5.11
N LEU A 562 -42.55 0.95 5.74
CA LEU A 562 -42.02 2.11 5.01
C LEU A 562 -40.68 1.77 4.35
N SER A 563 -39.75 1.17 5.10
CA SER A 563 -38.43 0.80 4.59
C SER A 563 -38.50 -0.28 3.53
N GLN A 564 -39.45 -1.23 3.65
CA GLN A 564 -39.72 -2.23 2.61
C GLN A 564 -40.27 -1.59 1.33
N LYS A 565 -41.16 -0.60 1.40
CA LYS A 565 -41.65 0.08 0.19
C LYS A 565 -40.58 0.94 -0.47
N ILE A 566 -39.79 1.69 0.31
CA ILE A 566 -38.64 2.47 -0.19
C ILE A 566 -37.59 1.54 -0.83
N LEU A 567 -37.33 0.38 -0.23
CA LEU A 567 -36.44 -0.65 -0.79
C LEU A 567 -36.90 -1.13 -2.18
N LEU A 568 -38.17 -1.50 -2.33
CA LEU A 568 -38.73 -1.96 -3.61
C LEU A 568 -38.65 -0.86 -4.68
N LYS A 569 -39.10 0.36 -4.34
CA LYS A 569 -39.05 1.53 -5.23
C LYS A 569 -37.62 1.89 -5.65
N LEU A 570 -36.64 1.76 -4.74
CA LEU A 570 -35.23 1.97 -5.04
C LEU A 570 -34.70 0.92 -6.01
N GLN A 571 -35.09 -0.35 -5.86
CA GLN A 571 -34.74 -1.42 -6.78
C GLN A 571 -35.35 -1.18 -8.17
N GLU A 572 -36.63 -0.82 -8.25
CA GLU A 572 -37.32 -0.50 -9.50
C GLU A 572 -36.70 0.68 -10.26
N ASP A 573 -36.41 1.79 -9.58
CA ASP A 573 -35.79 2.98 -10.20
C ASP A 573 -34.36 2.69 -10.66
N THR A 574 -33.61 1.90 -9.88
CA THR A 574 -32.25 1.47 -10.24
C THR A 574 -32.27 0.55 -11.47
N ASP A 575 -33.09 -0.51 -11.45
CA ASP A 575 -33.20 -1.47 -12.56
C ASP A 575 -33.75 -0.82 -13.84
N ARG A 576 -34.64 0.18 -13.72
CA ARG A 576 -35.10 1.01 -14.86
C ARG A 576 -33.95 1.80 -15.46
N TRP A 577 -33.25 2.60 -14.65
CA TRP A 577 -32.13 3.43 -15.13
C TRP A 577 -31.04 2.59 -15.82
N ILE A 578 -30.64 1.47 -15.22
CA ILE A 578 -29.60 0.62 -15.85
C ILE A 578 -30.13 0.01 -17.15
N SER A 579 -31.39 -0.42 -17.20
CA SER A 579 -31.97 -1.03 -18.41
C SER A 579 -32.11 -0.04 -19.55
N GLU A 580 -32.45 1.23 -19.27
CA GLU A 580 -32.42 2.32 -20.24
C GLU A 580 -30.99 2.62 -20.73
N LYS A 581 -30.00 2.72 -19.83
CA LYS A 581 -28.61 2.96 -20.27
C LYS A 581 -28.02 1.78 -21.02
N VAL A 582 -28.42 0.55 -20.70
CA VAL A 582 -28.00 -0.66 -21.43
C VAL A 582 -28.66 -0.73 -22.81
N SER A 583 -29.93 -0.34 -22.99
CA SER A 583 -30.55 -0.36 -24.33
C SER A 583 -29.86 0.60 -25.30
N LEU A 584 -29.41 1.77 -24.81
CA LEU A 584 -28.63 2.72 -25.60
C LEU A 584 -27.33 2.12 -26.19
N ILE A 585 -26.69 1.17 -25.51
CA ILE A 585 -25.47 0.48 -26.01
C ILE A 585 -25.76 -0.30 -27.31
N PHE A 586 -26.94 -0.90 -27.40
CA PHE A 586 -27.35 -1.75 -28.54
C PHE A 586 -28.06 -0.97 -29.66
N ASN A 587 -28.20 0.36 -29.55
CA ASN A 587 -28.73 1.20 -30.63
C ASN A 587 -27.75 1.38 -31.82
N HIS A 588 -26.52 0.86 -31.72
CA HIS A 588 -25.47 0.99 -32.75
C HIS A 588 -25.48 -0.10 -33.84
N ASP A 589 -26.53 -0.91 -33.91
CA ASP A 589 -26.60 -2.12 -34.76
C ASP A 589 -26.64 -1.84 -36.29
N ALA A 590 -26.67 -0.58 -36.71
CA ALA A 590 -26.49 -0.17 -38.10
C ALA A 590 -25.01 -0.15 -38.58
N VAL A 591 -24.03 -0.38 -37.68
CA VAL A 591 -22.60 -0.34 -37.99
C VAL A 591 -22.08 -1.73 -38.39
N GLN A 592 -21.20 -1.80 -39.40
CA GLN A 592 -20.76 -3.05 -40.05
C GLN A 592 -20.00 -4.05 -39.15
N ASP A 593 -19.50 -3.61 -38.00
CA ASP A 593 -19.20 -4.43 -36.81
C ASP A 593 -19.50 -3.57 -35.55
N PRO A 594 -20.62 -3.80 -34.83
CA PRO A 594 -21.04 -2.91 -33.73
C PRO A 594 -20.28 -3.15 -32.41
N VAL A 595 -19.48 -4.22 -32.32
CA VAL A 595 -18.75 -4.64 -31.10
C VAL A 595 -17.89 -3.52 -30.51
N ILE A 596 -17.19 -2.76 -31.35
CA ILE A 596 -16.29 -1.68 -30.90
C ILE A 596 -17.06 -0.47 -30.32
N PRO A 597 -18.10 0.08 -31.00
CA PRO A 597 -19.02 1.03 -30.38
C PRO A 597 -19.67 0.51 -29.08
N ARG A 598 -20.23 -0.70 -29.09
CA ARG A 598 -20.89 -1.32 -27.93
C ARG A 598 -19.95 -1.41 -26.71
N MET A 599 -18.73 -1.89 -26.92
CA MET A 599 -17.72 -2.00 -25.85
C MET A 599 -17.27 -0.63 -25.35
N THR A 600 -17.15 0.38 -26.23
CA THR A 600 -16.81 1.76 -25.82
C THR A 600 -17.91 2.36 -24.95
N ALA A 601 -19.17 2.22 -25.34
CA ALA A 601 -20.31 2.67 -24.55
C ALA A 601 -20.44 1.91 -23.21
N LEU A 602 -20.04 0.63 -23.15
CA LEU A 602 -19.97 -0.12 -21.89
C LEU A 602 -18.87 0.39 -20.96
N VAL A 603 -17.69 0.79 -21.47
CA VAL A 603 -16.63 1.44 -20.65
C VAL A 603 -17.16 2.71 -20.00
N GLU A 604 -17.92 3.52 -20.75
CA GLU A 604 -18.51 4.77 -20.26
C GLU A 604 -19.62 4.51 -19.23
N LEU A 605 -20.55 3.59 -19.52
CA LEU A 605 -21.60 3.18 -18.56
C LEU A 605 -21.00 2.60 -17.27
N THR A 606 -19.95 1.80 -17.35
CA THR A 606 -19.30 1.19 -16.17
C THR A 606 -18.61 2.24 -15.30
N ASN A 607 -18.04 3.29 -15.91
CA ASN A 607 -17.50 4.42 -15.15
C ASN A 607 -18.59 5.31 -14.54
N LEU A 608 -19.70 5.53 -15.24
CA LEU A 608 -20.86 6.28 -14.71
C LEU A 608 -21.53 5.52 -13.55
N ALA A 609 -21.75 4.22 -13.71
CA ALA A 609 -22.20 3.30 -12.67
C ALA A 609 -21.28 3.32 -11.44
N SER A 610 -19.96 3.29 -11.65
CA SER A 610 -18.97 3.44 -10.58
C SER A 610 -19.13 4.77 -9.82
N SER A 611 -19.42 5.88 -10.51
CA SER A 611 -19.63 7.18 -9.85
C SER A 611 -20.91 7.24 -9.03
N HIS A 612 -21.99 6.58 -9.46
CA HIS A 612 -23.25 6.51 -8.69
C HIS A 612 -23.21 5.50 -7.54
N CYS A 613 -22.29 4.53 -7.57
CA CYS A 613 -22.08 3.57 -6.47
C CYS A 613 -21.12 4.08 -5.39
N LEU A 614 -20.40 5.19 -5.60
CA LEU A 614 -19.46 5.72 -4.60
C LEU A 614 -20.20 6.28 -3.36
N PRO A 615 -19.82 5.88 -2.12
CA PRO A 615 -20.46 6.37 -0.90
C PRO A 615 -20.45 7.89 -0.75
N MET A 616 -21.65 8.47 -0.72
CA MET A 616 -21.85 9.87 -0.35
C MET A 616 -22.45 9.94 1.07
N GLY A 617 -21.75 10.58 2.00
CA GLY A 617 -22.13 10.62 3.42
C GLY A 617 -23.55 11.17 3.66
N VAL A 618 -23.99 12.18 2.90
CA VAL A 618 -25.34 12.75 2.99
C VAL A 618 -26.42 11.70 2.66
N VAL A 619 -26.18 10.85 1.65
CA VAL A 619 -27.08 9.76 1.24
C VAL A 619 -27.04 8.63 2.26
N SER A 620 -25.83 8.21 2.66
CA SER A 620 -25.65 7.12 3.61
C SER A 620 -26.35 7.42 4.93
N ASN A 621 -26.18 8.63 5.47
CA ASN A 621 -26.85 9.04 6.71
C ASN A 621 -28.38 9.02 6.56
N LEU A 622 -28.94 9.61 5.50
CA LEU A 622 -30.38 9.67 5.27
C LEU A 622 -31.04 8.27 5.24
N TYR A 623 -30.44 7.34 4.48
CA TYR A 623 -31.02 6.00 4.32
C TYR A 623 -30.67 5.07 5.50
N ASN A 624 -29.53 5.23 6.17
CA ASN A 624 -29.21 4.46 7.38
C ASN A 624 -30.18 4.75 8.52
N THR A 625 -30.63 6.00 8.71
CA THR A 625 -31.67 6.35 9.70
C THR A 625 -33.04 5.71 9.39
N LEU A 626 -33.28 5.32 8.14
CA LEU A 626 -34.46 4.54 7.73
C LEU A 626 -34.22 3.01 7.79
N GLY A 627 -33.05 2.56 8.23
CA GLY A 627 -32.64 1.14 8.25
C GLY A 627 -32.21 0.58 6.89
N ILE A 628 -31.96 1.42 5.89
CA ILE A 628 -31.75 1.03 4.49
C ILE A 628 -30.28 1.23 4.09
N GLY A 629 -29.57 0.14 3.80
CA GLY A 629 -28.21 0.20 3.25
C GLY A 629 -28.19 0.58 1.76
N TYR A 630 -28.46 1.85 1.43
CA TYR A 630 -28.62 2.36 0.06
C TYR A 630 -27.55 1.84 -0.92
N PHE A 631 -26.27 2.10 -0.63
CA PHE A 631 -25.17 1.73 -1.53
C PHE A 631 -24.99 0.22 -1.69
N ARG A 632 -25.33 -0.59 -0.68
CA ARG A 632 -25.35 -2.06 -0.78
C ARG A 632 -26.43 -2.53 -1.77
N ILE A 633 -27.63 -1.96 -1.71
CA ILE A 633 -28.77 -2.31 -2.58
C ILE A 633 -28.48 -1.91 -4.02
N VAL A 634 -28.10 -0.65 -4.23
CA VAL A 634 -27.75 -0.11 -5.57
C VAL A 634 -26.62 -0.92 -6.19
N SER A 635 -25.56 -1.25 -5.44
CA SER A 635 -24.44 -2.06 -5.95
C SER A 635 -24.89 -3.43 -6.45
N PHE A 636 -25.82 -4.11 -5.76
CA PHE A 636 -26.33 -5.42 -6.23
C PHE A 636 -27.17 -5.33 -7.51
N CYS A 637 -28.04 -4.32 -7.65
CA CYS A 637 -28.81 -4.12 -8.88
C CYS A 637 -27.88 -3.77 -10.07
N VAL A 638 -26.98 -2.82 -9.86
CA VAL A 638 -26.05 -2.32 -10.89
C VAL A 638 -25.04 -3.39 -11.31
N GLU A 639 -24.41 -4.11 -10.37
CA GLU A 639 -23.39 -5.11 -10.71
C GLU A 639 -23.98 -6.31 -11.45
N LYS A 640 -25.17 -6.78 -11.08
CA LYS A 640 -25.84 -7.92 -11.71
C LYS A 640 -26.13 -7.65 -13.18
N LYS A 641 -26.68 -6.46 -13.50
CA LYS A 641 -27.03 -6.09 -14.87
C LYS A 641 -25.79 -5.77 -15.71
N ILE A 642 -24.81 -5.03 -15.18
CA ILE A 642 -23.58 -4.69 -15.90
C ILE A 642 -22.71 -5.93 -16.14
N SER A 643 -22.56 -6.84 -15.15
CA SER A 643 -21.80 -8.09 -15.32
C SER A 643 -22.34 -8.96 -16.46
N SER A 644 -23.66 -9.05 -16.58
CA SER A 644 -24.30 -9.83 -17.65
C SER A 644 -24.02 -9.27 -19.04
N VAL A 645 -23.99 -7.94 -19.19
CA VAL A 645 -23.66 -7.28 -20.47
C VAL A 645 -22.17 -7.36 -20.76
N MET A 646 -21.32 -7.14 -19.74
CA MET A 646 -19.87 -7.22 -19.83
C MET A 646 -19.40 -8.58 -20.30
N ARG A 647 -19.85 -9.66 -19.65
CA ARG A 647 -19.49 -11.04 -20.05
C ARG A 647 -19.87 -11.36 -21.49
N GLY A 648 -21.02 -10.87 -21.97
CA GLY A 648 -21.44 -11.02 -23.36
C GLY A 648 -20.57 -10.23 -24.35
N LEU A 649 -20.33 -8.94 -24.08
CA LEU A 649 -19.53 -8.09 -24.96
C LEU A 649 -18.03 -8.47 -24.95
N CYS A 650 -17.49 -9.05 -23.87
CA CYS A 650 -16.16 -9.66 -23.88
C CYS A 650 -16.09 -10.82 -24.88
N GLN A 651 -17.08 -11.73 -24.88
CA GLN A 651 -17.14 -12.85 -25.83
C GLN A 651 -17.31 -12.37 -27.29
N GLU A 652 -18.09 -11.31 -27.52
CA GLU A 652 -18.14 -10.62 -28.84
C GLU A 652 -16.77 -10.02 -29.23
N LEU A 653 -16.03 -9.44 -28.27
CA LEU A 653 -14.71 -8.86 -28.52
C LEU A 653 -13.66 -9.93 -28.82
N ASP A 654 -13.63 -11.04 -28.08
CA ASP A 654 -12.71 -12.15 -28.36
C ASP A 654 -13.01 -12.78 -29.74
N ALA A 655 -14.29 -12.83 -30.15
CA ALA A 655 -14.70 -13.23 -31.49
C ALA A 655 -14.26 -12.22 -32.56
N TYR A 656 -14.36 -10.92 -32.30
CA TYR A 656 -13.85 -9.86 -33.17
C TYR A 656 -12.32 -9.93 -33.32
N GLN A 657 -11.58 -10.14 -32.23
CA GLN A 657 -10.12 -10.30 -32.25
C GLN A 657 -9.68 -11.56 -32.99
N ARG A 658 -10.41 -12.68 -32.84
CA ARG A 658 -10.20 -13.88 -33.67
C ARG A 658 -10.50 -13.65 -35.15
N LYS A 659 -11.58 -12.93 -35.48
CA LYS A 659 -11.97 -12.56 -36.86
C LYS A 659 -10.90 -11.68 -37.54
N TYR A 660 -10.36 -10.70 -36.82
CA TYR A 660 -9.43 -9.70 -37.35
C TYR A 660 -7.95 -9.96 -37.04
N HIS A 661 -7.57 -11.17 -36.63
CA HIS A 661 -6.23 -11.50 -36.10
C HIS A 661 -5.04 -11.19 -37.03
N GLN A 662 -5.29 -10.94 -38.32
CA GLN A 662 -4.29 -10.59 -39.36
C GLN A 662 -4.13 -9.07 -39.54
N TYR A 663 -5.08 -8.28 -39.04
CA TYR A 663 -5.14 -6.84 -39.22
C TYR A 663 -4.64 -6.12 -37.96
N ASN A 664 -3.32 -5.88 -37.91
CA ASN A 664 -2.64 -5.29 -36.74
C ASN A 664 -3.32 -4.03 -36.18
N VAL A 665 -3.88 -3.15 -37.03
CA VAL A 665 -4.58 -1.93 -36.56
C VAL A 665 -5.83 -2.26 -35.74
N ASN A 666 -6.67 -3.17 -36.22
CA ASN A 666 -7.90 -3.62 -35.54
C ASN A 666 -7.58 -4.33 -34.22
N ILE A 667 -6.53 -5.17 -34.21
CA ILE A 667 -6.07 -5.86 -33.00
C ILE A 667 -5.47 -4.87 -32.00
N THR A 668 -4.63 -3.93 -32.42
CA THR A 668 -4.09 -2.89 -31.53
C THR A 668 -5.19 -2.04 -30.90
N TYR A 669 -6.20 -1.61 -31.68
CA TYR A 669 -7.32 -0.83 -31.14
C TYR A 669 -8.17 -1.64 -30.16
N SER A 670 -8.57 -2.87 -30.54
CA SER A 670 -9.41 -3.73 -29.70
C SER A 670 -8.71 -4.18 -28.41
N SER A 671 -7.42 -4.53 -28.44
CA SER A 671 -6.64 -4.86 -27.24
C SER A 671 -6.55 -3.69 -26.27
N ARG A 672 -6.29 -2.47 -26.77
CA ARG A 672 -6.29 -1.24 -25.95
C ARG A 672 -7.66 -0.93 -25.36
N LEU A 673 -8.75 -1.20 -26.09
CA LEU A 673 -10.12 -1.07 -25.59
C LEU A 673 -10.45 -2.13 -24.54
N ALA A 674 -10.02 -3.38 -24.72
CA ALA A 674 -10.17 -4.47 -23.75
C ALA A 674 -9.48 -4.14 -22.42
N LEU A 675 -8.24 -3.62 -22.47
CA LEU A 675 -7.52 -3.21 -21.27
C LEU A 675 -8.20 -2.03 -20.54
N ARG A 676 -8.71 -1.04 -21.29
CA ARG A 676 -9.56 0.03 -20.71
C ARG A 676 -10.81 -0.52 -20.04
N MET A 677 -11.43 -1.55 -20.61
CA MET A 677 -12.59 -2.23 -20.03
C MET A 677 -12.22 -3.04 -18.79
N TYR A 678 -11.08 -3.74 -18.79
CA TYR A 678 -10.55 -4.44 -17.62
C TYR A 678 -10.34 -3.48 -16.44
N PHE A 679 -9.72 -2.31 -16.66
CA PHE A 679 -9.53 -1.31 -15.60
C PHE A 679 -10.85 -0.68 -15.13
N ALA A 680 -11.82 -0.47 -16.03
CA ALA A 680 -13.17 -0.05 -15.64
C ALA A 680 -13.88 -1.10 -14.76
N ALA A 681 -13.77 -2.39 -15.11
CA ALA A 681 -14.30 -3.51 -14.35
C ALA A 681 -13.63 -3.64 -12.97
N LYS A 682 -12.29 -3.56 -12.90
CA LYS A 682 -11.50 -3.61 -11.66
C LYS A 682 -11.90 -2.49 -10.68
N LYS A 683 -12.01 -1.25 -11.20
CA LYS A 683 -12.47 -0.08 -10.43
C LYS A 683 -13.90 -0.25 -9.93
N PHE A 684 -14.81 -0.69 -10.79
CA PHE A 684 -16.21 -0.91 -10.46
C PHE A 684 -16.38 -2.01 -9.40
N TYR A 685 -15.68 -3.14 -9.54
CA TYR A 685 -15.67 -4.23 -8.56
C TYR A 685 -15.16 -3.75 -7.19
N SER A 686 -14.10 -2.94 -7.11
CA SER A 686 -13.62 -2.42 -5.82
C SER A 686 -14.72 -1.64 -5.09
N ILE A 687 -15.36 -0.68 -5.78
CA ILE A 687 -16.43 0.15 -5.19
C ILE A 687 -17.62 -0.71 -4.76
N VAL A 688 -18.04 -1.66 -5.60
CA VAL A 688 -19.12 -2.62 -5.31
C VAL A 688 -18.79 -3.53 -4.12
N ARG A 689 -17.53 -3.99 -4.01
CA ARG A 689 -17.04 -4.83 -2.90
C ARG A 689 -17.02 -4.06 -1.59
N ASP A 690 -16.56 -2.81 -1.60
CA ASP A 690 -16.45 -1.98 -0.40
C ASP A 690 -17.84 -1.58 0.17
N ASN A 691 -18.86 -1.50 -0.70
CA ASN A 691 -20.26 -1.28 -0.34
C ASN A 691 -20.98 -2.50 0.28
N VAL A 692 -20.35 -3.68 0.28
CA VAL A 692 -21.02 -4.97 0.51
C VAL A 692 -20.37 -5.71 1.69
N SER A 693 -21.19 -6.40 2.50
CA SER A 693 -20.66 -7.12 3.67
C SER A 693 -19.73 -8.25 3.23
N ARG A 694 -18.65 -8.53 3.99
CA ARG A 694 -17.73 -9.65 3.70
C ARG A 694 -18.45 -11.01 3.52
N ARG A 695 -19.63 -11.18 4.11
CA ARG A 695 -20.47 -12.38 3.97
C ARG A 695 -21.27 -12.42 2.68
N ASP A 696 -21.58 -11.28 2.07
CA ASP A 696 -22.36 -11.21 0.83
C ASP A 696 -21.48 -11.15 -0.45
N VAL A 697 -20.16 -10.97 -0.33
CA VAL A 697 -19.22 -10.85 -1.48
C VAL A 697 -19.36 -12.00 -2.48
N PHE A 698 -19.61 -13.23 -2.02
CA PHE A 698 -19.80 -14.40 -2.90
C PHE A 698 -21.04 -14.31 -3.81
N ARG A 699 -21.94 -13.34 -3.56
CA ARG A 699 -23.14 -13.09 -4.36
C ARG A 699 -22.89 -12.12 -5.51
N LEU A 700 -21.70 -11.53 -5.60
CA LEU A 700 -21.31 -10.60 -6.63
C LEU A 700 -20.95 -11.35 -7.91
N THR A 701 -21.74 -11.14 -8.96
CA THR A 701 -21.52 -11.72 -10.29
C THR A 701 -20.19 -11.28 -10.88
N ILE A 702 -19.72 -10.08 -10.52
CA ILE A 702 -18.46 -9.49 -11.00
C ILE A 702 -17.20 -10.04 -10.31
N GLN A 703 -17.32 -10.89 -9.27
CA GLN A 703 -16.15 -11.43 -8.56
C GLN A 703 -15.13 -12.13 -9.48
N GLN A 704 -15.61 -12.74 -10.56
CA GLN A 704 -14.82 -13.46 -11.57
C GLN A 704 -14.54 -12.62 -12.84
N TYR A 705 -14.57 -11.28 -12.78
CA TYR A 705 -14.39 -10.45 -13.99
C TYR A 705 -13.06 -10.72 -14.71
N GLN A 706 -12.00 -11.06 -13.98
CA GLN A 706 -10.66 -11.30 -14.54
C GLN A 706 -10.65 -12.43 -15.57
N ASP A 707 -11.42 -13.49 -15.34
CA ASP A 707 -11.54 -14.65 -16.23
C ASP A 707 -12.10 -14.28 -17.61
N TRP A 708 -12.94 -13.22 -17.68
CA TRP A 708 -13.60 -12.79 -18.92
C TRP A 708 -12.67 -11.97 -19.84
N PHE A 709 -11.43 -11.72 -19.41
CA PHE A 709 -10.41 -11.02 -20.21
C PHE A 709 -9.20 -11.90 -20.53
N LEU A 710 -9.23 -13.21 -20.26
CA LEU A 710 -8.07 -14.09 -20.44
C LEU A 710 -7.60 -14.17 -21.91
N ASP A 711 -8.54 -14.29 -22.86
CA ASP A 711 -8.26 -14.23 -24.30
C ASP A 711 -7.77 -12.82 -24.71
N ALA A 712 -8.47 -11.77 -24.28
CA ALA A 712 -8.09 -10.38 -24.54
C ALA A 712 -6.70 -10.00 -24.00
N LEU A 713 -6.26 -10.55 -22.86
CA LEU A 713 -4.90 -10.38 -22.33
C LEU A 713 -3.84 -11.08 -23.20
N ALA A 714 -4.17 -12.22 -23.80
CA ALA A 714 -3.29 -12.86 -24.78
C ALA A 714 -3.16 -12.01 -26.07
N PHE A 715 -4.26 -11.40 -26.53
CA PHE A 715 -4.21 -10.44 -27.64
C PHE A 715 -3.47 -9.14 -27.28
N TRP A 716 -3.57 -8.63 -26.05
CA TRP A 716 -2.76 -7.50 -25.56
C TRP A 716 -1.26 -7.80 -25.57
N LEU A 717 -0.83 -8.98 -25.10
CA LEU A 717 0.58 -9.40 -25.20
C LEU A 717 1.06 -9.48 -26.66
N GLN A 718 0.23 -10.00 -27.57
CA GLN A 718 0.53 -10.03 -29.00
C GLN A 718 0.62 -8.61 -29.60
N THR A 719 -0.32 -7.72 -29.26
CA THR A 719 -0.29 -6.30 -29.64
C THR A 719 1.00 -5.64 -29.17
N PHE A 720 1.35 -5.81 -27.90
CA PHE A 720 2.55 -5.20 -27.33
C PHE A 720 3.82 -5.72 -28.00
N ARG A 721 3.93 -7.02 -28.31
CA ARG A 721 5.07 -7.55 -29.08
C ARG A 721 5.23 -6.83 -30.42
N SER A 722 4.14 -6.64 -31.16
CA SER A 722 4.14 -5.89 -32.42
C SER A 722 4.49 -4.42 -32.22
N GLU A 723 3.94 -3.73 -31.21
CA GLU A 723 4.30 -2.34 -30.91
C GLU A 723 5.78 -2.20 -30.53
N CYS A 724 6.30 -3.08 -29.68
CA CYS A 724 7.69 -3.08 -29.21
C CYS A 724 8.68 -3.25 -30.37
N LEU A 725 8.41 -4.17 -31.30
CA LEU A 725 9.24 -4.36 -32.50
C LEU A 725 9.22 -3.12 -33.41
N ASN A 726 8.06 -2.51 -33.63
CA ASN A 726 7.93 -1.26 -34.39
C ASN A 726 8.63 -0.08 -33.69
N ARG A 727 8.64 -0.02 -32.36
CA ARG A 727 9.40 1.00 -31.59
C ARG A 727 10.90 0.78 -31.69
N ILE A 728 11.39 -0.46 -31.54
CA ILE A 728 12.79 -0.85 -31.73
C ILE A 728 13.28 -0.43 -33.13
N GLU A 729 12.47 -0.66 -34.18
CA GLU A 729 12.82 -0.26 -35.54
C GLU A 729 12.89 1.26 -35.70
N ARG A 730 11.85 2.00 -35.28
CA ARG A 730 11.83 3.46 -35.40
C ARG A 730 12.92 4.15 -34.57
N ALA A 731 13.19 3.64 -33.37
CA ALA A 731 14.26 4.16 -32.51
C ALA A 731 15.62 4.08 -33.20
N LEU A 732 15.94 2.93 -33.83
CA LEU A 732 17.17 2.76 -34.61
C LEU A 732 17.14 3.50 -35.96
N GLU A 733 15.97 3.76 -36.54
CA GLU A 733 15.83 4.58 -37.75
C GLU A 733 16.07 6.07 -37.53
N ILE A 734 15.76 6.58 -36.34
CA ILE A 734 16.00 7.97 -35.91
C ILE A 734 17.46 8.14 -35.47
N ASP A 735 18.03 7.14 -34.79
CA ASP A 735 19.37 7.17 -34.20
C ASP A 735 20.51 6.84 -35.18
N LYS A 736 20.24 6.87 -36.51
CA LYS A 736 21.20 6.51 -37.57
C LYS A 736 22.52 7.27 -37.50
N ASP A 737 22.49 8.53 -37.08
CA ASP A 737 23.65 9.41 -36.96
C ASP A 737 24.30 9.41 -35.56
N VAL A 738 23.75 8.68 -34.58
CA VAL A 738 24.24 8.57 -33.18
C VAL A 738 24.74 9.91 -32.63
N VAL A 739 23.80 10.82 -32.36
CA VAL A 739 24.11 12.19 -31.92
C VAL A 739 24.39 12.20 -30.42
N VAL A 740 25.56 12.69 -30.03
CA VAL A 740 25.95 12.88 -28.63
C VAL A 740 25.08 13.97 -28.00
N THR A 741 24.21 13.61 -27.05
CA THR A 741 23.26 14.53 -26.42
C THR A 741 23.89 15.33 -25.27
N HIS A 742 24.74 14.70 -24.44
CA HIS A 742 25.52 15.36 -23.39
C HIS A 742 26.74 14.51 -23.01
N SER A 743 27.83 15.15 -22.61
CA SER A 743 29.08 14.51 -22.16
C SER A 743 28.95 13.49 -21.01
N LEU A 744 27.86 13.52 -20.25
CA LEU A 744 27.59 12.63 -19.12
C LEU A 744 26.78 11.38 -19.50
N VAL A 745 26.09 11.40 -20.65
CA VAL A 745 25.21 10.32 -21.10
C VAL A 745 25.99 9.43 -22.06
N LYS A 746 26.39 8.24 -21.59
CA LYS A 746 27.23 7.30 -22.35
C LYS A 746 26.47 6.50 -23.43
N PHE A 747 25.16 6.68 -23.56
CA PHE A 747 24.27 5.93 -24.45
C PHE A 747 23.34 6.88 -25.23
N SER A 748 22.74 6.43 -26.33
CA SER A 748 21.84 7.23 -27.15
C SER A 748 20.35 6.99 -26.83
N ASN A 749 19.50 7.85 -27.38
CA ASN A 749 18.05 7.84 -27.17
C ASN A 749 17.40 6.49 -27.55
N SER A 750 17.92 5.77 -28.55
CA SER A 750 17.29 4.49 -28.96
C SER A 750 17.31 3.44 -27.85
N SER A 751 18.32 3.43 -26.99
CA SER A 751 18.37 2.54 -25.83
C SER A 751 17.36 2.93 -24.75
N VAL A 752 17.09 4.23 -24.61
CA VAL A 752 16.10 4.80 -23.67
C VAL A 752 14.69 4.48 -24.14
N ASP A 753 14.38 4.68 -25.42
CA ASP A 753 13.06 4.37 -26.01
C ASP A 753 12.70 2.88 -25.88
N VAL A 754 13.69 2.00 -26.01
CA VAL A 754 13.50 0.54 -25.83
C VAL A 754 13.29 0.18 -24.35
N LYS A 755 14.09 0.72 -23.42
CA LYS A 755 13.81 0.53 -21.97
C LYS A 755 12.45 1.11 -21.55
N ALA A 756 12.07 2.28 -22.08
CA ALA A 756 10.77 2.89 -21.82
C ALA A 756 9.62 2.04 -22.37
N CYS A 757 9.82 1.36 -23.51
CA CYS A 757 8.87 0.37 -24.00
C CYS A 757 8.74 -0.80 -23.03
N PHE A 758 9.84 -1.40 -22.58
CA PHE A 758 9.80 -2.51 -21.63
C PHE A 758 9.18 -2.12 -20.27
N ALA A 759 9.48 -0.91 -19.78
CA ALA A 759 8.87 -0.35 -18.57
C ALA A 759 7.34 -0.22 -18.68
N GLN A 760 6.83 0.11 -19.88
CA GLN A 760 5.38 0.21 -20.12
C GLN A 760 4.68 -1.14 -19.88
N ILE A 761 5.20 -2.25 -20.41
CA ILE A 761 4.54 -3.56 -20.23
C ILE A 761 4.67 -4.09 -18.79
N THR A 762 5.81 -3.88 -18.12
CA THR A 762 5.94 -4.29 -16.71
C THR A 762 4.99 -3.51 -15.80
N GLU A 763 4.80 -2.20 -16.06
CA GLU A 763 3.89 -1.36 -15.28
C GLU A 763 2.41 -1.64 -15.62
N GLU A 764 2.05 -1.82 -16.89
CA GLU A 764 0.68 -2.23 -17.28
C GLU A 764 0.31 -3.58 -16.65
N TRP A 765 1.25 -4.55 -16.61
CA TRP A 765 1.05 -5.84 -15.92
C TRP A 765 0.88 -5.69 -14.40
N ARG A 766 1.71 -4.85 -13.77
CA ARG A 766 1.61 -4.54 -12.33
C ARG A 766 0.28 -3.84 -11.98
N GLN A 767 -0.29 -3.04 -12.89
CA GLN A 767 -1.61 -2.44 -12.72
C GLN A 767 -2.75 -3.44 -12.96
N ILE A 768 -2.58 -4.40 -13.88
CA ILE A 768 -3.53 -5.51 -14.09
C ILE A 768 -3.70 -6.29 -12.79
N ASP A 769 -2.62 -6.71 -12.13
CA ASP A 769 -2.63 -7.42 -10.83
C ASP A 769 -3.64 -8.59 -10.84
N TYR A 770 -3.27 -9.62 -11.61
CA TYR A 770 -4.09 -10.79 -11.87
C TYR A 770 -4.03 -11.75 -10.67
N HIS A 771 -5.19 -12.10 -10.11
CA HIS A 771 -5.28 -12.76 -8.80
C HIS A 771 -5.07 -14.29 -8.85
N ASP A 772 -5.24 -14.94 -10.00
CA ASP A 772 -4.94 -16.36 -10.14
C ASP A 772 -3.45 -16.60 -10.41
N PRO A 773 -2.72 -17.36 -9.56
CA PRO A 773 -1.27 -17.48 -9.68
C PRO A 773 -0.81 -18.35 -10.86
N ASP A 774 -1.61 -19.30 -11.35
CA ASP A 774 -1.25 -20.08 -12.55
C ASP A 774 -1.25 -19.17 -13.79
N ALA A 775 -2.32 -18.39 -13.97
CA ALA A 775 -2.42 -17.39 -15.03
C ALA A 775 -1.38 -16.28 -14.85
N ALA A 776 -1.11 -15.83 -13.62
CA ALA A 776 -0.14 -14.78 -13.35
C ALA A 776 1.29 -15.21 -13.68
N VAL A 777 1.74 -16.39 -13.23
CA VAL A 777 3.07 -16.93 -13.59
C VAL A 777 3.19 -17.14 -15.10
N MET A 778 2.16 -17.66 -15.77
CA MET A 778 2.17 -17.80 -17.23
C MET A 778 2.20 -16.45 -17.96
N GLY A 779 1.64 -15.38 -17.38
CA GLY A 779 1.78 -14.01 -17.86
C GLY A 779 3.20 -13.48 -17.71
N ILE A 780 3.78 -13.60 -16.51
CA ILE A 780 5.16 -13.19 -16.20
C ILE A 780 6.17 -13.91 -17.10
N ILE A 781 5.98 -15.21 -17.37
CA ILE A 781 6.80 -15.99 -18.31
C ILE A 781 6.73 -15.38 -19.72
N LYS A 782 5.52 -15.10 -20.24
CA LYS A 782 5.36 -14.49 -21.58
C LYS A 782 5.94 -13.08 -21.67
N ILE A 783 5.84 -12.28 -20.62
CA ILE A 783 6.41 -10.92 -20.57
C ILE A 783 7.94 -10.98 -20.54
N THR A 784 8.50 -11.87 -19.71
CA THR A 784 9.94 -12.10 -19.61
C THR A 784 10.52 -12.58 -20.94
N ASP A 785 9.87 -13.56 -21.58
CA ASP A 785 10.22 -14.07 -22.90
C ASP A 785 10.19 -12.95 -23.96
N LEU A 786 9.12 -12.15 -24.02
CA LEU A 786 8.97 -11.03 -24.94
C LEU A 786 10.08 -9.97 -24.78
N ILE A 787 10.44 -9.62 -23.54
CA ILE A 787 11.51 -8.63 -23.26
C ILE A 787 12.90 -9.20 -23.57
N CYS A 788 13.15 -10.47 -23.27
CA CYS A 788 14.37 -11.17 -23.69
C CYS A 788 14.53 -11.18 -25.22
N ASP A 789 13.45 -11.49 -25.93
CA ASP A 789 13.40 -11.57 -27.40
C ASP A 789 13.53 -10.18 -28.05
N GLY A 790 12.90 -9.15 -27.46
CA GLY A 790 13.07 -7.76 -27.86
C GLY A 790 14.50 -7.25 -27.68
N THR A 791 15.16 -7.63 -26.57
CA THR A 791 16.57 -7.27 -26.30
C THR A 791 17.53 -7.95 -27.29
N ARG A 792 17.28 -9.23 -27.59
CA ARG A 792 18.00 -9.98 -28.63
C ARG A 792 17.86 -9.30 -30.00
N ILE A 793 16.64 -8.97 -30.40
CA ILE A 793 16.35 -8.32 -31.70
C ILE A 793 16.92 -6.89 -31.79
N TYR A 794 16.93 -6.12 -30.71
CA TYR A 794 17.62 -4.82 -30.65
C TYR A 794 19.13 -4.99 -30.87
N THR A 795 19.75 -5.97 -30.21
CA THR A 795 21.18 -6.31 -30.35
C THR A 795 21.52 -6.75 -31.79
N GLU A 796 20.69 -7.61 -32.40
CA GLU A 796 20.84 -8.06 -33.79
C GLU A 796 20.72 -6.91 -34.80
N LYS A 797 19.74 -6.01 -34.61
CA LYS A 797 19.56 -4.83 -35.48
C LYS A 797 20.72 -3.83 -35.33
N ILE A 798 21.25 -3.62 -34.12
CA ILE A 798 22.44 -2.80 -33.90
C ILE A 798 23.67 -3.39 -34.60
N HIS A 799 23.91 -4.70 -34.49
CA HIS A 799 25.00 -5.38 -35.18
C HIS A 799 24.90 -5.18 -36.70
N ALA A 800 23.72 -5.47 -37.27
CA ALA A 800 23.46 -5.29 -38.70
C ALA A 800 23.49 -3.82 -39.17
N MET A 801 23.29 -2.85 -38.26
CA MET A 801 23.44 -1.43 -38.54
C MET A 801 24.93 -1.05 -38.66
N MET A 802 25.79 -1.49 -37.73
CA MET A 802 27.24 -1.22 -37.79
C MET A 802 27.90 -1.86 -39.01
N GLU A 803 27.50 -3.07 -39.39
CA GLU A 803 27.99 -3.75 -40.60
C GLU A 803 27.61 -2.99 -41.88
N LYS A 804 26.40 -2.44 -41.96
CA LYS A 804 25.90 -1.72 -43.15
C LYS A 804 26.41 -0.28 -43.29
N SER A 805 26.80 0.36 -42.20
CA SER A 805 27.17 1.78 -42.17
C SER A 805 28.66 2.04 -42.39
N ASN A 806 29.47 1.00 -42.67
CA ASN A 806 30.94 1.08 -42.75
C ASN A 806 31.58 1.72 -41.50
N PHE A 807 30.95 1.57 -40.32
CA PHE A 807 31.45 2.11 -39.05
C PHE A 807 32.85 1.61 -38.68
N TYR A 808 33.18 0.40 -39.13
CA TYR A 808 34.55 -0.11 -39.16
C TYR A 808 35.20 0.31 -40.47
N ASP A 809 35.83 1.48 -40.47
CA ASP A 809 36.35 2.13 -41.69
C ASP A 809 37.15 1.14 -42.56
N ASN A 810 36.85 1.13 -43.87
CA ASN A 810 37.36 0.15 -44.84
C ASN A 810 38.37 0.77 -45.82
N GLY A 811 38.75 2.04 -45.61
CA GLY A 811 39.79 2.74 -46.38
C GLY A 811 41.21 2.53 -45.85
N GLU A 812 42.19 3.07 -46.57
CA GLU A 812 43.63 2.99 -46.27
C GLU A 812 44.09 3.87 -45.07
N LYS A 813 43.16 4.28 -44.20
CA LYS A 813 43.43 5.16 -43.06
C LYS A 813 43.55 4.35 -41.76
N GLN A 814 44.28 4.91 -40.81
CA GLN A 814 44.34 4.43 -39.43
C GLN A 814 42.93 4.34 -38.84
N PHE A 815 42.60 3.20 -38.23
CA PHE A 815 41.36 3.00 -37.48
C PHE A 815 41.51 3.56 -36.07
N ASP A 816 40.76 4.62 -35.76
CA ASP A 816 40.64 5.18 -34.42
C ASP A 816 39.23 4.92 -33.85
N ILE A 817 39.17 4.61 -32.55
CA ILE A 817 37.94 4.31 -31.84
C ILE A 817 37.11 5.58 -31.69
N THR A 818 35.96 5.60 -32.33
CA THR A 818 35.02 6.73 -32.27
C THR A 818 34.13 6.67 -31.02
N GLU A 819 33.70 7.84 -30.56
CA GLU A 819 32.70 7.95 -29.48
C GLU A 819 31.37 7.26 -29.86
N ARG A 820 30.97 7.34 -31.14
CA ARG A 820 29.77 6.66 -31.66
C ARG A 820 29.84 5.14 -31.48
N LEU A 821 31.00 4.52 -31.71
CA LEU A 821 31.22 3.08 -31.49
C LEU A 821 31.08 2.71 -30.00
N CYS A 822 31.59 3.56 -29.11
CA CYS A 822 31.44 3.38 -27.66
C CYS A 822 29.96 3.47 -27.24
N ILE A 823 29.24 4.50 -27.71
CA ILE A 823 27.79 4.67 -27.48
C ILE A 823 27.01 3.44 -27.95
N THR A 824 27.31 2.90 -29.13
CA THR A 824 26.60 1.73 -29.67
C THR A 824 26.83 0.46 -28.83
N LEU A 825 28.02 0.26 -28.24
CA LEU A 825 28.25 -0.83 -27.28
C LEU A 825 27.52 -0.59 -25.95
N ASN A 826 27.53 0.64 -25.45
CA ASN A 826 26.79 1.01 -24.23
C ASN A 826 25.28 0.85 -24.40
N ASN A 827 24.73 1.11 -25.59
CA ASN A 827 23.31 0.89 -25.87
C ASN A 827 22.89 -0.57 -25.64
N ILE A 828 23.71 -1.53 -26.11
CA ILE A 828 23.45 -2.96 -25.91
C ILE A 828 23.48 -3.31 -24.41
N GLU A 829 24.51 -2.86 -23.69
CA GLU A 829 24.65 -3.11 -22.25
C GLU A 829 23.55 -2.41 -21.42
N HIS A 830 23.13 -1.19 -21.80
CA HIS A 830 22.08 -0.43 -21.12
C HIS A 830 20.73 -1.15 -21.19
N VAL A 831 20.35 -1.66 -22.36
CA VAL A 831 19.13 -2.46 -22.51
C VAL A 831 19.29 -3.83 -21.85
N ARG A 832 20.45 -4.50 -21.98
CA ARG A 832 20.75 -5.76 -21.28
C ARG A 832 20.63 -5.65 -19.76
N GLN A 833 20.99 -4.52 -19.17
CA GLN A 833 20.84 -4.29 -17.73
C GLN A 833 19.39 -4.38 -17.26
N TYR A 834 18.41 -4.00 -18.10
CA TYR A 834 16.99 -4.11 -17.77
C TYR A 834 16.55 -5.54 -17.47
N LEU A 835 17.17 -6.54 -18.11
CA LEU A 835 16.92 -7.94 -17.81
C LEU A 835 17.21 -8.28 -16.33
N LYS A 836 18.16 -7.60 -15.68
CA LYS A 836 18.46 -7.81 -14.25
C LYS A 836 17.40 -7.20 -13.33
N GLU A 837 16.62 -6.24 -13.82
CA GLU A 837 15.57 -5.53 -13.07
C GLU A 837 14.25 -6.33 -13.03
N LEU A 838 14.00 -7.18 -14.05
CA LEU A 838 12.75 -7.95 -14.23
C LEU A 838 12.26 -8.76 -13.01
N PRO A 839 13.10 -9.49 -12.24
CA PRO A 839 12.62 -10.29 -11.11
C PRO A 839 11.95 -9.48 -10.01
N VAL A 840 12.40 -8.23 -9.82
CA VAL A 840 11.84 -7.28 -8.85
C VAL A 840 10.64 -6.55 -9.44
N LEU A 841 10.74 -6.10 -10.70
CA LEU A 841 9.66 -5.36 -11.38
C LEU A 841 8.39 -6.19 -11.62
N LEU A 842 8.51 -7.52 -11.69
CA LEU A 842 7.41 -8.46 -11.90
C LEU A 842 7.14 -9.35 -10.67
N ASP A 843 7.72 -9.03 -9.51
CA ASP A 843 7.50 -9.70 -8.21
C ASP A 843 7.51 -11.24 -8.28
N TRP A 844 8.58 -11.79 -8.86
CA TRP A 844 8.69 -13.23 -9.15
C TRP A 844 8.57 -14.09 -7.89
N GLU A 845 9.14 -13.63 -6.78
CA GLU A 845 9.19 -14.36 -5.51
C GLU A 845 7.78 -14.50 -4.91
N SER A 846 7.05 -13.39 -4.72
CA SER A 846 5.70 -13.43 -4.13
C SER A 846 4.72 -14.22 -4.98
N VAL A 847 4.75 -14.03 -6.32
CA VAL A 847 3.82 -14.74 -7.22
C VAL A 847 4.13 -16.24 -7.30
N CYS A 848 5.41 -16.65 -7.28
CA CYS A 848 5.77 -18.06 -7.23
C CYS A 848 5.49 -18.70 -5.87
N MET A 849 5.62 -17.96 -4.76
CA MET A 849 5.19 -18.43 -3.42
C MET A 849 3.67 -18.62 -3.33
N LEU A 850 2.87 -17.73 -3.94
CA LEU A 850 1.43 -17.91 -4.08
C LEU A 850 1.08 -19.14 -4.94
N LEU A 851 1.84 -19.43 -6.00
CA LEU A 851 1.68 -20.63 -6.80
C LEU A 851 1.97 -21.91 -6.00
N SER A 852 3.09 -21.96 -5.28
CA SER A 852 3.42 -23.07 -4.36
C SER A 852 2.33 -23.29 -3.33
N THR A 853 1.80 -22.21 -2.75
CA THR A 853 0.73 -22.23 -1.74
C THR A 853 -0.58 -22.79 -2.32
N LYS A 854 -0.96 -22.39 -3.55
CA LYS A 854 -2.20 -22.86 -4.21
C LYS A 854 -2.19 -24.37 -4.49
N HIS A 855 -1.02 -24.92 -4.83
CA HIS A 855 -0.87 -26.35 -5.19
C HIS A 855 -0.31 -27.22 -4.07
N GLU A 856 -0.15 -26.67 -2.85
CA GLU A 856 0.46 -27.33 -1.68
C GLU A 856 1.84 -27.95 -2.00
N ASN A 857 2.61 -27.31 -2.89
CA ASN A 857 3.80 -27.93 -3.49
C ASN A 857 4.86 -26.90 -3.96
N ASP A 858 5.87 -26.68 -3.11
CA ASP A 858 6.99 -25.76 -3.34
C ASP A 858 7.80 -26.08 -4.61
N ASP A 859 7.79 -27.33 -5.03
CA ASP A 859 8.49 -27.81 -6.21
C ASP A 859 7.96 -27.13 -7.50
N ILE A 860 6.72 -26.63 -7.50
CA ILE A 860 6.09 -25.96 -8.63
C ILE A 860 6.54 -24.50 -8.74
N GLY A 861 6.53 -23.73 -7.65
CA GLY A 861 7.07 -22.36 -7.62
C GLY A 861 8.57 -22.35 -7.91
N ASN A 862 9.33 -23.29 -7.35
CA ASN A 862 10.76 -23.43 -7.64
C ASN A 862 11.05 -23.72 -9.13
N LYS A 863 10.22 -24.53 -9.80
CA LYS A 863 10.32 -24.77 -11.26
C LYS A 863 9.93 -23.56 -12.09
N ALA A 864 9.00 -22.73 -11.62
CA ALA A 864 8.66 -21.46 -12.26
C ALA A 864 9.83 -20.46 -12.18
N ILE A 865 10.38 -20.23 -10.98
CA ILE A 865 11.56 -19.36 -10.77
C ILE A 865 12.76 -19.86 -11.59
N SER A 866 13.04 -21.16 -11.58
CA SER A 866 14.11 -21.76 -12.38
C SER A 866 13.92 -21.55 -13.89
N THR A 867 12.69 -21.66 -14.38
CA THR A 867 12.35 -21.40 -15.80
C THR A 867 12.54 -19.94 -16.18
N LEU A 868 12.07 -19.02 -15.33
CA LEU A 868 12.19 -17.57 -15.51
C LEU A 868 13.67 -17.12 -15.49
N SER A 869 14.45 -17.60 -14.51
CA SER A 869 15.90 -17.36 -14.44
C SER A 869 16.63 -17.88 -15.67
N ARG A 870 16.26 -19.06 -16.19
CA ARG A 870 16.87 -19.66 -17.39
C ARG A 870 16.58 -18.87 -18.67
N LEU A 871 15.40 -18.27 -18.81
CA LEU A 871 15.07 -17.39 -19.94
C LEU A 871 16.00 -16.16 -19.97
N ILE A 872 16.14 -15.48 -18.81
CA ILE A 872 17.07 -14.36 -18.67
C ILE A 872 18.52 -14.78 -18.92
N GLN A 873 18.94 -15.94 -18.38
CA GLN A 873 20.31 -16.41 -18.54
C GLN A 873 20.67 -16.71 -20.00
N SER A 874 19.78 -17.34 -20.78
CA SER A 874 19.98 -17.59 -22.22
C SER A 874 20.13 -16.26 -22.97
N SER A 875 19.16 -15.35 -22.79
CA SER A 875 19.19 -14.03 -23.44
C SER A 875 20.45 -13.25 -23.09
N GLN A 876 20.86 -13.20 -21.82
CA GLN A 876 22.10 -12.53 -21.41
C GLN A 876 23.36 -13.19 -21.99
N GLN A 877 23.40 -14.51 -22.15
CA GLN A 877 24.52 -15.22 -22.79
C GLN A 877 24.59 -14.94 -24.30
N GLU A 878 23.45 -14.93 -25.00
CA GLU A 878 23.37 -14.59 -26.42
C GLU A 878 23.80 -13.15 -26.69
N ILE A 879 23.35 -12.20 -25.86
CA ILE A 879 23.77 -10.79 -25.94
C ILE A 879 25.27 -10.66 -25.63
N LEU A 880 25.79 -11.31 -24.59
CA LEU A 880 27.23 -11.30 -24.27
C LEU A 880 28.08 -11.88 -25.41
N MET A 881 27.63 -12.96 -26.06
CA MET A 881 28.30 -13.54 -27.22
C MET A 881 28.31 -12.54 -28.40
N LYS A 882 27.23 -11.79 -28.60
CA LYS A 882 27.16 -10.71 -29.61
C LYS A 882 28.07 -9.54 -29.27
N CYS A 883 28.14 -9.11 -28.00
CA CYS A 883 29.12 -8.13 -27.55
C CYS A 883 30.55 -8.63 -27.79
N ALA A 884 30.88 -9.88 -27.46
CA ALA A 884 32.20 -10.46 -27.68
C ALA A 884 32.57 -10.52 -29.18
N GLN A 885 31.62 -10.82 -30.06
CA GLN A 885 31.83 -10.76 -31.53
C GLN A 885 32.19 -9.33 -31.99
N LEU A 886 31.47 -8.32 -31.52
CA LEU A 886 31.75 -6.90 -31.83
C LEU A 886 33.11 -6.45 -31.26
N ILE A 887 33.44 -6.83 -30.02
CA ILE A 887 34.73 -6.53 -29.40
C ILE A 887 35.89 -7.21 -30.15
N THR A 888 35.66 -8.42 -30.66
CA THR A 888 36.63 -9.11 -31.54
C THR A 888 36.83 -8.37 -32.86
N GLN A 889 35.76 -7.88 -33.50
CA GLN A 889 35.86 -7.07 -34.73
C GLN A 889 36.66 -5.77 -34.52
N ILE A 890 36.50 -5.11 -33.35
CA ILE A 890 37.31 -3.94 -32.98
C ILE A 890 38.78 -4.32 -32.83
N GLY A 891 39.07 -5.44 -32.16
CA GLY A 891 40.43 -5.98 -32.02
C GLY A 891 41.09 -6.28 -33.36
N GLU A 892 40.40 -6.93 -34.29
CA GLU A 892 40.92 -7.23 -35.63
C GLU A 892 41.10 -5.98 -36.51
N LYS A 893 40.26 -4.95 -36.34
CA LYS A 893 40.46 -3.66 -37.03
C LYS A 893 41.69 -2.93 -36.50
N MET A 894 41.86 -2.86 -35.18
CA MET A 894 43.08 -2.32 -34.57
C MET A 894 44.32 -3.18 -34.86
N LYS A 895 44.18 -4.50 -35.11
CA LYS A 895 45.29 -5.41 -35.42
C LYS A 895 46.14 -4.88 -36.59
N ILE A 896 45.51 -4.28 -37.60
CA ILE A 896 46.17 -3.77 -38.81
C ILE A 896 47.14 -2.61 -38.47
N ASP A 897 46.68 -1.61 -37.73
CA ASP A 897 47.53 -0.46 -37.36
C ASP A 897 48.54 -0.81 -36.27
N MET A 898 48.15 -1.64 -35.29
CA MET A 898 49.07 -2.17 -34.27
C MET A 898 50.21 -2.97 -34.93
N ALA A 899 49.91 -3.83 -35.91
CA ALA A 899 50.92 -4.56 -36.67
C ALA A 899 51.93 -3.61 -37.35
N ARG A 900 51.43 -2.53 -38.00
CA ARG A 900 52.26 -1.54 -38.69
C ARG A 900 53.18 -0.77 -37.73
N PHE A 901 52.71 -0.44 -36.53
CA PHE A 901 53.56 0.19 -35.51
C PHE A 901 54.56 -0.80 -34.89
N MET A 902 54.19 -2.07 -34.74
CA MET A 902 55.09 -3.12 -34.22
C MET A 902 56.21 -3.46 -35.19
N GLU A 903 55.93 -3.47 -36.51
CA GLU A 903 56.93 -3.63 -37.58
C GLU A 903 58.05 -2.58 -37.56
N LEU A 904 57.90 -1.45 -36.85
CA LEU A 904 58.97 -0.46 -36.68
C LEU A 904 60.02 -0.86 -35.64
N PHE A 905 59.64 -1.67 -34.63
CA PHE A 905 60.53 -2.05 -33.53
C PHE A 905 60.85 -3.54 -33.46
N THR A 906 60.10 -4.42 -34.12
CA THR A 906 60.39 -5.87 -34.23
C THR A 906 61.50 -6.20 -35.24
N GLN A 907 62.02 -5.19 -35.95
CA GLN A 907 63.09 -5.32 -36.96
C GLN A 907 64.42 -5.84 -36.38
N LYS A 908 65.22 -6.52 -37.20
CA LYS A 908 66.53 -7.08 -36.81
C LYS A 908 67.54 -6.03 -36.35
N THR A 909 67.41 -4.81 -36.87
CA THR A 909 68.14 -3.62 -36.44
C THR A 909 67.12 -2.50 -36.21
N PRO A 910 66.57 -2.36 -34.99
CA PRO A 910 65.46 -1.45 -34.74
C PRO A 910 65.88 0.02 -34.89
N GLU A 911 65.20 0.74 -35.78
CA GLU A 911 65.45 2.18 -35.96
C GLU A 911 64.89 2.98 -34.78
N LYS A 912 65.80 3.40 -33.89
CA LYS A 912 65.58 4.30 -32.74
C LYS A 912 64.65 3.73 -31.65
N ALA A 913 64.97 4.05 -30.39
CA ALA A 913 64.14 3.67 -29.24
C ALA A 913 62.71 4.25 -29.29
N SER A 914 62.51 5.34 -30.03
CA SER A 914 61.23 6.06 -30.18
C SER A 914 60.11 5.28 -30.90
N SER A 915 60.43 4.15 -31.55
CA SER A 915 59.46 3.44 -32.39
C SER A 915 58.35 2.74 -31.60
N ILE A 916 58.57 2.39 -30.32
CA ILE A 916 57.49 1.88 -29.45
C ILE A 916 56.56 3.00 -28.93
N ASP A 917 57.05 4.25 -28.87
CA ASP A 917 56.25 5.38 -28.38
C ASP A 917 55.06 5.68 -29.31
N GLN A 918 55.16 5.38 -30.61
CA GLN A 918 54.06 5.50 -31.56
C GLN A 918 52.92 4.53 -31.22
N LEU A 919 53.24 3.27 -30.91
CA LEU A 919 52.27 2.28 -30.46
C LEU A 919 51.64 2.69 -29.12
N PHE A 920 52.44 3.17 -28.16
CA PHE A 920 51.90 3.69 -26.89
C PHE A 920 51.02 4.93 -27.07
N GLN A 921 51.34 5.84 -28.01
CA GLN A 921 50.52 7.02 -28.30
C GLN A 921 49.19 6.62 -28.96
N TYR A 922 49.21 5.69 -29.91
CA TYR A 922 48.01 5.13 -30.55
C TYR A 922 47.12 4.41 -29.52
N LEU A 923 47.69 3.50 -28.73
CA LEU A 923 46.96 2.79 -27.68
C LEU A 923 46.42 3.73 -26.60
N SER A 924 47.23 4.66 -26.09
CA SER A 924 46.81 5.63 -25.07
C SER A 924 45.65 6.52 -25.54
N THR A 925 45.68 6.97 -26.80
CA THR A 925 44.61 7.78 -27.39
C THR A 925 43.30 6.99 -27.46
N ASN A 926 43.37 5.75 -27.93
CA ASN A 926 42.20 4.87 -28.10
C ASN A 926 41.64 4.37 -26.76
N LEU A 927 42.50 3.94 -25.83
CA LEU A 927 42.14 3.49 -24.49
C LEU A 927 41.55 4.62 -23.63
N ARG A 928 42.04 5.85 -23.77
CA ARG A 928 41.41 7.03 -23.15
C ARG A 928 39.98 7.21 -23.64
N THR A 929 39.73 7.19 -24.95
CA THR A 929 38.37 7.31 -25.51
C THR A 929 37.46 6.19 -25.01
N LEU A 930 37.96 4.94 -24.97
CA LEU A 930 37.24 3.80 -24.39
C LEU A 930 36.89 4.04 -22.91
N ARG A 931 37.85 4.47 -22.07
CA ARG A 931 37.64 4.67 -20.63
C ARG A 931 36.66 5.81 -20.35
N GLU A 932 36.81 6.93 -21.05
CA GLU A 932 35.95 8.10 -20.89
C GLU A 932 34.51 7.80 -21.33
N ARG A 933 34.32 7.03 -22.41
CA ARG A 933 33.02 6.89 -23.08
C ARG A 933 32.30 5.55 -22.87
N LEU A 934 32.95 4.45 -22.52
CA LEU A 934 32.26 3.17 -22.20
C LEU A 934 31.79 3.08 -20.76
N PHE A 935 30.83 2.18 -20.49
CA PHE A 935 30.55 1.71 -19.13
C PHE A 935 31.72 0.90 -18.56
N ASP A 936 31.90 1.01 -17.25
CA ASP A 936 32.98 0.37 -16.50
C ASP A 936 32.86 -1.17 -16.51
N SER A 937 31.66 -1.72 -16.74
CA SER A 937 31.44 -3.15 -16.98
C SER A 937 31.99 -3.64 -18.33
N MET A 938 32.10 -2.77 -19.33
CA MET A 938 32.52 -3.11 -20.68
C MET A 938 34.03 -2.94 -20.90
N TYR A 939 34.64 -1.93 -20.28
CA TYR A 939 36.06 -1.59 -20.47
C TYR A 939 37.03 -2.77 -20.27
N PRO A 940 36.95 -3.58 -19.18
CA PRO A 940 37.88 -4.69 -18.95
C PRO A 940 37.84 -5.79 -20.03
N HIS A 941 36.70 -5.95 -20.71
CA HIS A 941 36.51 -6.95 -21.77
C HIS A 941 37.23 -6.53 -23.06
N ILE A 942 37.26 -5.23 -23.35
CA ILE A 942 37.95 -4.69 -24.53
C ILE A 942 39.45 -4.64 -24.30
N THR A 943 39.91 -4.18 -23.13
CA THR A 943 41.35 -4.19 -22.78
C THR A 943 41.93 -5.61 -22.81
N ALA A 944 41.18 -6.63 -22.35
CA ALA A 944 41.61 -8.02 -22.42
C ALA A 944 41.70 -8.54 -23.87
N GLN A 945 40.75 -8.19 -24.75
CA GLN A 945 40.83 -8.56 -26.17
C GLN A 945 42.01 -7.86 -26.87
N LEU A 946 42.25 -6.57 -26.60
CA LEU A 946 43.39 -5.86 -27.18
C LEU A 946 44.73 -6.42 -26.69
N TRP A 947 44.83 -6.79 -25.41
CA TRP A 947 46.01 -7.49 -24.88
C TRP A 947 46.27 -8.84 -25.58
N LYS A 948 45.22 -9.63 -25.82
CA LYS A 948 45.28 -10.88 -26.60
C LYS A 948 45.74 -10.63 -28.04
N THR A 949 45.18 -9.64 -28.72
CA THR A 949 45.58 -9.28 -30.10
C THR A 949 47.04 -8.82 -30.17
N ILE A 950 47.53 -8.02 -29.22
CA ILE A 950 48.93 -7.57 -29.17
C ILE A 950 49.88 -8.73 -28.86
N SER A 951 49.51 -9.61 -27.92
CA SER A 951 50.31 -10.82 -27.60
C SER A 951 50.46 -11.72 -28.83
N ASN A 952 49.38 -11.94 -29.57
CA ASN A 952 49.40 -12.70 -30.82
C ASN A 952 50.22 -12.01 -31.92
N LEU A 953 50.05 -10.70 -32.11
CA LEU A 953 50.88 -9.92 -33.06
C LEU A 953 52.37 -10.01 -32.76
N MET A 954 52.75 -10.01 -31.48
CA MET A 954 54.16 -10.08 -31.11
C MET A 954 54.72 -11.49 -31.35
N GLU A 955 53.95 -12.55 -31.08
CA GLU A 955 54.32 -13.92 -31.39
C GLU A 955 54.41 -14.17 -32.92
N GLU A 956 53.51 -13.56 -33.70
CA GLU A 956 53.49 -13.57 -35.17
C GLU A 956 54.69 -12.83 -35.80
N GLN A 957 55.11 -11.69 -35.23
CA GLN A 957 56.16 -10.83 -35.81
C GLN A 957 57.59 -11.09 -35.31
N VAL A 958 57.78 -11.67 -34.12
CA VAL A 958 59.13 -11.94 -33.58
C VAL A 958 59.86 -12.95 -34.47
N PHE A 959 61.08 -12.60 -34.91
CA PHE A 959 61.89 -13.45 -35.78
C PHE A 959 62.28 -14.79 -35.12
N VAL A 960 62.71 -15.75 -35.94
CA VAL A 960 63.10 -17.11 -35.56
C VAL A 960 64.60 -17.30 -35.82
N GLY A 961 65.33 -17.94 -34.91
CA GLY A 961 66.77 -18.20 -35.04
C GLY A 961 67.72 -16.98 -34.98
N GLU A 962 67.27 -15.83 -34.49
CA GLU A 962 68.13 -14.64 -34.33
C GLU A 962 69.07 -14.72 -33.11
N ARG A 963 69.87 -13.66 -32.88
CA ARG A 963 70.82 -13.62 -31.76
C ARG A 963 70.14 -13.29 -30.41
N PRO A 964 70.74 -13.65 -29.25
CA PRO A 964 70.13 -13.45 -27.93
C PRO A 964 69.81 -12.00 -27.60
N GLU A 965 70.59 -11.03 -28.11
CA GLU A 965 70.40 -9.60 -27.87
C GLU A 965 69.06 -9.10 -28.43
N TYR A 966 68.64 -9.61 -29.59
CA TYR A 966 67.34 -9.31 -30.19
C TYR A 966 66.20 -9.78 -29.27
N TYR A 967 66.25 -11.04 -28.81
CA TYR A 967 65.24 -11.58 -27.91
C TYR A 967 65.23 -10.91 -26.52
N CYS A 968 66.40 -10.50 -26.02
CA CYS A 968 66.51 -9.67 -24.82
C CYS A 968 65.82 -8.31 -24.99
N GLN A 969 65.96 -7.67 -26.16
CA GLN A 969 65.26 -6.42 -26.48
C GLN A 969 63.75 -6.63 -26.64
N MET A 970 63.31 -7.68 -27.34
CA MET A 970 61.89 -8.03 -27.43
C MET A 970 61.29 -8.28 -26.03
N LYS A 971 62.02 -8.96 -25.15
CA LYS A 971 61.63 -9.17 -23.74
C LYS A 971 61.51 -7.88 -22.94
N GLN A 972 62.27 -6.83 -23.26
CA GLN A 972 62.10 -5.49 -22.68
C GLN A 972 60.84 -4.79 -23.21
N PHE A 973 60.57 -4.87 -24.52
CA PHE A 973 59.34 -4.33 -25.11
C PHE A 973 58.09 -5.02 -24.59
N LEU A 974 58.10 -6.35 -24.46
CA LEU A 974 56.99 -7.10 -23.85
C LEU A 974 56.75 -6.64 -22.40
N ARG A 975 57.79 -6.48 -21.58
CA ARG A 975 57.68 -5.94 -20.21
C ARG A 975 57.10 -4.52 -20.17
N ALA A 976 57.45 -3.67 -21.13
CA ALA A 976 56.91 -2.32 -21.23
C ALA A 976 55.40 -2.35 -21.58
N LEU A 977 55.00 -3.19 -22.54
CA LEU A 977 53.60 -3.43 -22.89
C LEU A 977 52.81 -4.02 -21.70
N THR A 978 53.36 -5.01 -20.99
CA THR A 978 52.74 -5.55 -19.75
C THR A 978 52.53 -4.46 -18.71
N SER A 979 53.55 -3.61 -18.46
CA SER A 979 53.44 -2.50 -17.51
C SER A 979 52.43 -1.44 -17.93
N PHE A 980 52.28 -1.20 -19.22
CA PHE A 980 51.28 -0.29 -19.78
C PHE A 980 49.86 -0.79 -19.51
N PHE A 981 49.52 -2.02 -19.91
CA PHE A 981 48.17 -2.58 -19.68
C PHE A 981 47.84 -2.78 -18.19
N ALA A 982 48.83 -3.14 -17.35
CA ALA A 982 48.64 -3.22 -15.90
C ALA A 982 48.31 -1.84 -15.28
N LYS A 983 49.00 -0.77 -15.70
CA LYS A 983 48.68 0.62 -15.30
C LYS A 983 47.35 1.10 -15.85
N ASP A 984 46.91 0.54 -16.97
CA ASP A 984 45.64 0.87 -17.63
C ASP A 984 44.41 0.21 -16.97
N GLY A 985 44.64 -0.65 -15.97
CA GLY A 985 43.59 -1.30 -15.17
C GLY A 985 43.27 -2.75 -15.57
N LEU A 986 44.10 -3.40 -16.40
CA LEU A 986 43.96 -4.82 -16.68
C LEU A 986 44.50 -5.66 -15.50
N GLU A 987 43.62 -6.48 -14.91
CA GLU A 987 43.96 -7.40 -13.81
C GLU A 987 45.09 -8.37 -14.19
N GLU A 988 45.93 -8.74 -13.23
CA GLU A 988 47.09 -9.61 -13.47
C GLU A 988 46.68 -11.01 -13.99
N ASP A 989 45.58 -11.58 -13.50
CA ASP A 989 45.02 -12.84 -14.04
C ASP A 989 44.63 -12.72 -15.52
N LYS A 990 44.12 -11.56 -15.95
CA LYS A 990 43.75 -11.25 -17.34
C LYS A 990 44.96 -10.89 -18.22
N ILE A 991 46.12 -10.60 -17.61
CA ILE A 991 47.40 -10.46 -18.31
C ILE A 991 48.00 -11.85 -18.58
N GLN A 992 47.86 -12.79 -17.65
CA GLN A 992 48.46 -14.14 -17.68
C GLN A 992 47.76 -15.13 -18.63
N ILE A 993 47.33 -14.68 -19.81
CA ILE A 993 46.73 -15.52 -20.86
C ILE A 993 47.75 -16.53 -21.44
N GLU A 994 47.25 -17.58 -22.09
CA GLU A 994 48.06 -18.69 -22.62
C GLU A 994 49.02 -18.21 -23.71
N GLU A 995 48.60 -17.28 -24.55
CA GLU A 995 49.38 -16.73 -25.66
C GLU A 995 50.51 -15.83 -25.16
N TYR A 996 50.26 -15.02 -24.12
CA TYR A 996 51.29 -14.26 -23.42
C TYR A 996 52.32 -15.18 -22.77
N LYS A 997 51.90 -16.28 -22.15
CA LYS A 997 52.82 -17.27 -21.56
C LYS A 997 53.72 -17.90 -22.62
N LYS A 998 53.15 -18.40 -23.72
CA LYS A 998 53.92 -18.97 -24.86
C LYS A 998 54.94 -17.97 -25.43
N LEU A 999 54.52 -16.73 -25.70
CA LEU A 999 55.40 -15.66 -26.17
C LEU A 999 56.51 -15.34 -25.16
N LYS A 1000 56.14 -15.16 -23.89
CA LYS A 1000 57.09 -14.90 -22.81
C LYS A 1000 58.13 -16.01 -22.76
N ASP A 1001 57.71 -17.26 -22.63
CA ASP A 1001 58.59 -18.41 -22.42
C ASP A 1001 59.48 -18.65 -23.67
N ARG A 1002 58.94 -18.44 -24.89
CA ARG A 1002 59.73 -18.37 -26.14
C ARG A 1002 60.80 -17.29 -26.07
N LEU A 1003 60.47 -16.07 -25.67
CA LEU A 1003 61.44 -14.97 -25.53
C LEU A 1003 62.45 -15.20 -24.40
N GLU A 1004 62.04 -15.78 -23.26
CA GLU A 1004 62.96 -16.08 -22.17
C GLU A 1004 63.99 -17.12 -22.60
N LEU A 1005 63.54 -18.24 -23.18
CA LEU A 1005 64.40 -19.30 -23.72
C LEU A 1005 65.34 -18.78 -24.81
N ASN A 1006 64.82 -18.03 -25.79
CA ASN A 1006 65.63 -17.48 -26.88
C ASN A 1006 66.58 -16.35 -26.43
N SER A 1007 66.39 -15.76 -25.24
CA SER A 1007 67.31 -14.76 -24.66
C SER A 1007 68.51 -15.36 -23.92
N LEU A 1008 68.52 -16.67 -23.64
CA LEU A 1008 69.65 -17.35 -22.97
C LEU A 1008 70.90 -17.44 -23.85
N SER A 1009 72.08 -17.54 -23.25
CA SER A 1009 73.30 -17.93 -23.96
C SER A 1009 73.23 -19.37 -24.47
N THR A 1010 74.11 -19.73 -25.40
CA THR A 1010 74.15 -21.09 -25.97
C THR A 1010 74.63 -22.13 -24.96
N GLU A 1011 75.41 -21.73 -23.94
CA GLU A 1011 75.78 -22.62 -22.83
C GLU A 1011 74.61 -22.89 -21.88
N GLU A 1012 73.85 -21.85 -21.52
CA GLU A 1012 72.63 -21.97 -20.72
C GLU A 1012 71.55 -22.80 -21.43
N LEU A 1013 71.40 -22.66 -22.76
CA LEU A 1013 70.50 -23.51 -23.55
C LEU A 1013 70.89 -25.00 -23.53
N MET A 1014 72.19 -25.31 -23.59
CA MET A 1014 72.66 -26.70 -23.47
C MET A 1014 72.39 -27.26 -22.07
N LEU A 1015 72.54 -26.45 -21.02
CA LEU A 1015 72.19 -26.83 -19.66
C LEU A 1015 70.68 -27.08 -19.51
N GLU A 1016 69.84 -26.18 -20.02
CA GLU A 1016 68.38 -26.35 -19.94
C GLU A 1016 67.89 -27.60 -20.71
N TYR A 1017 68.52 -27.92 -21.85
CA TYR A 1017 68.27 -29.17 -22.58
C TYR A 1017 68.62 -30.42 -21.76
N PHE A 1018 69.79 -30.46 -21.13
CA PHE A 1018 70.18 -31.62 -20.32
C PHE A 1018 69.34 -31.73 -19.04
N HIS A 1019 68.91 -30.60 -18.50
CA HIS A 1019 67.99 -30.53 -17.37
C HIS A 1019 66.61 -31.11 -17.73
N SER A 1020 65.99 -30.70 -18.85
CA SER A 1020 64.70 -31.25 -19.28
C SER A 1020 64.77 -32.76 -19.54
N LEU A 1021 65.84 -33.23 -20.22
CA LEU A 1021 66.08 -34.64 -20.51
C LEU A 1021 66.22 -35.51 -19.23
N ALA A 1022 66.67 -34.94 -18.12
CA ALA A 1022 66.73 -35.63 -16.83
C ALA A 1022 65.42 -35.54 -16.03
N ASP A 1023 64.68 -34.42 -16.13
CA ASP A 1023 63.35 -34.29 -15.51
C ASP A 1023 62.29 -35.18 -16.18
N GLU A 1024 62.39 -35.41 -17.50
CA GLU A 1024 61.58 -36.39 -18.25
C GLU A 1024 61.63 -37.78 -17.60
N ILE A 1025 62.77 -38.18 -17.01
CA ILE A 1025 62.99 -39.50 -16.40
C ILE A 1025 62.41 -39.58 -14.98
N VAL A 1026 62.23 -38.45 -14.30
CA VAL A 1026 61.66 -38.38 -12.94
C VAL A 1026 60.13 -38.29 -12.96
N ASN A 1027 59.55 -37.58 -13.93
CA ASN A 1027 58.17 -37.10 -13.85
C ASN A 1027 57.13 -37.85 -14.72
N GLU A 1028 57.55 -38.68 -15.69
CA GLU A 1028 56.62 -39.30 -16.65
C GLU A 1028 56.16 -40.73 -16.32
N THR A 1029 54.90 -41.03 -16.68
CA THR A 1029 54.29 -42.37 -16.53
C THR A 1029 54.70 -43.36 -17.64
N PRO A 1030 54.59 -44.69 -17.44
CA PRO A 1030 55.43 -45.68 -18.12
C PRO A 1030 55.18 -46.02 -19.62
N SER A 1031 54.49 -45.18 -20.41
CA SER A 1031 53.95 -45.59 -21.71
C SER A 1031 54.98 -45.89 -22.83
N GLU A 1032 56.20 -45.37 -22.74
CA GLU A 1032 57.22 -45.49 -23.83
C GLU A 1032 58.61 -45.98 -23.38
N PHE A 1033 58.74 -46.63 -22.22
CA PHE A 1033 60.04 -47.11 -21.73
C PHE A 1033 60.62 -48.25 -22.60
N LEU A 1034 61.90 -48.14 -22.95
CA LEU A 1034 62.66 -49.11 -23.76
C LEU A 1034 63.53 -50.01 -22.87
N GLY A 1035 62.90 -50.60 -21.85
CA GLY A 1035 63.60 -51.34 -20.81
C GLY A 1035 64.21 -50.42 -19.74
N ASN A 1036 65.09 -50.98 -18.93
CA ASN A 1036 65.67 -50.33 -17.75
C ASN A 1036 67.18 -50.62 -17.61
N LEU A 1037 67.93 -49.67 -17.03
CA LEU A 1037 69.28 -49.89 -16.51
C LEU A 1037 69.27 -49.95 -14.99
N ALA A 1038 69.97 -50.93 -14.42
CA ALA A 1038 70.28 -51.00 -13.00
C ALA A 1038 71.66 -50.38 -12.73
N VAL A 1039 71.72 -49.29 -11.94
CA VAL A 1039 72.95 -48.55 -11.64
C VAL A 1039 73.15 -48.31 -10.15
N LYS A 1040 74.41 -48.26 -9.70
CA LYS A 1040 74.78 -47.66 -8.39
C LYS A 1040 75.64 -46.43 -8.63
N LEU A 1041 75.32 -45.34 -7.92
CA LEU A 1041 75.90 -44.02 -8.12
C LEU A 1041 76.37 -43.44 -6.79
N SER A 1042 77.56 -42.84 -6.77
CA SER A 1042 78.03 -42.06 -5.62
C SER A 1042 79.18 -41.14 -6.02
N TYR A 1043 79.63 -40.27 -5.11
CA TYR A 1043 80.92 -39.58 -5.24
C TYR A 1043 81.72 -39.64 -3.93
N ILE A 1044 83.03 -39.50 -4.03
CA ILE A 1044 83.93 -39.26 -2.87
C ILE A 1044 84.50 -37.85 -3.01
N GLU A 1045 84.60 -37.13 -1.89
CA GLU A 1045 85.24 -35.82 -1.82
C GLU A 1045 86.78 -35.96 -1.85
N GLU A 1046 87.41 -35.29 -2.82
CA GLU A 1046 88.86 -35.23 -2.95
C GLU A 1046 89.43 -34.01 -2.20
N THR A 1047 90.73 -34.02 -1.91
CA THR A 1047 91.41 -32.83 -1.42
C THR A 1047 91.28 -31.67 -2.41
N ARG A 1048 91.17 -30.43 -1.91
CA ARG A 1048 91.08 -29.17 -2.69
C ARG A 1048 89.73 -28.89 -3.38
N GLY A 1049 88.64 -29.54 -2.95
CA GLY A 1049 87.27 -29.18 -3.39
C GLY A 1049 86.79 -29.88 -4.67
N ASN A 1050 87.54 -30.87 -5.15
CA ASN A 1050 87.11 -31.78 -6.21
C ASN A 1050 86.34 -32.98 -5.64
N VAL A 1051 85.74 -33.77 -6.52
CA VAL A 1051 85.14 -35.07 -6.23
C VAL A 1051 85.51 -36.07 -7.33
N THR A 1052 85.58 -37.35 -6.97
CA THR A 1052 85.52 -38.46 -7.93
C THR A 1052 84.10 -39.01 -7.95
N ILE A 1053 83.45 -39.00 -9.11
CA ILE A 1053 82.13 -39.62 -9.31
C ILE A 1053 82.31 -41.09 -9.71
N PHE A 1054 81.62 -42.00 -9.01
CA PHE A 1054 81.63 -43.44 -9.23
C PHE A 1054 80.29 -43.91 -9.81
N VAL A 1055 80.36 -44.68 -10.90
CA VAL A 1055 79.18 -45.18 -11.61
C VAL A 1055 79.33 -46.67 -11.88
N LYS A 1056 78.55 -47.52 -11.22
CA LYS A 1056 78.51 -48.95 -11.52
C LYS A 1056 77.25 -49.30 -12.31
N VAL A 1057 77.43 -49.72 -13.56
CA VAL A 1057 76.36 -50.25 -14.41
C VAL A 1057 76.28 -51.76 -14.18
N ILE A 1058 75.17 -52.21 -13.57
CA ILE A 1058 75.00 -53.61 -13.14
C ILE A 1058 74.44 -54.46 -14.28
N ARG A 1059 73.26 -54.09 -14.80
CA ARG A 1059 72.55 -54.83 -15.86
C ARG A 1059 71.61 -53.93 -16.63
N GLY A 1060 71.27 -54.33 -17.86
CA GLY A 1060 70.04 -53.92 -18.54
C GLY A 1060 68.92 -54.91 -18.24
N SER A 1061 67.67 -54.51 -18.47
CA SER A 1061 66.51 -55.41 -18.44
C SER A 1061 65.44 -54.93 -19.44
N ASP A 1062 64.85 -55.88 -20.17
CA ASP A 1062 63.81 -55.64 -21.19
C ASP A 1062 64.16 -54.58 -22.26
N LEU A 1063 65.44 -54.52 -22.63
CA LEU A 1063 65.95 -53.63 -23.69
C LEU A 1063 65.30 -53.93 -25.05
N PRO A 1064 65.23 -52.97 -26.00
CA PRO A 1064 64.66 -53.20 -27.32
C PRO A 1064 65.58 -54.11 -28.16
N GLY A 1065 65.01 -55.11 -28.82
CA GLY A 1065 65.71 -55.81 -29.90
C GLY A 1065 65.74 -54.93 -31.15
N LEU A 1066 66.94 -54.60 -31.63
CA LEU A 1066 67.14 -53.82 -32.88
C LEU A 1066 67.63 -54.70 -34.03
N ASP A 1067 68.19 -55.84 -33.69
CA ASP A 1067 68.78 -56.81 -34.60
C ASP A 1067 67.72 -57.68 -35.28
N HIS A 1068 68.05 -58.28 -36.43
CA HIS A 1068 67.11 -59.13 -37.19
C HIS A 1068 66.71 -60.41 -36.43
N SER A 1069 67.46 -60.76 -35.38
CA SER A 1069 67.23 -61.86 -34.46
C SER A 1069 66.07 -61.62 -33.48
N GLY A 1070 65.62 -60.36 -33.31
CA GLY A 1070 64.74 -59.97 -32.20
C GLY A 1070 65.48 -59.79 -30.86
N LEU A 1071 66.80 -59.95 -30.87
CA LEU A 1071 67.72 -59.68 -29.75
C LEU A 1071 68.55 -58.42 -30.08
N SER A 1072 69.66 -58.24 -29.35
CA SER A 1072 70.69 -57.22 -29.54
C SER A 1072 72.01 -57.68 -28.92
N ASP A 1073 73.12 -57.05 -29.30
CA ASP A 1073 74.46 -57.16 -28.69
C ASP A 1073 74.78 -55.87 -27.86
N PRO A 1074 74.02 -55.53 -26.79
CA PRO A 1074 74.05 -54.21 -26.18
C PRO A 1074 75.33 -53.89 -25.39
N TYR A 1075 75.65 -52.59 -25.34
CA TYR A 1075 76.62 -51.99 -24.42
C TYR A 1075 76.20 -50.59 -23.97
N VAL A 1076 76.79 -50.08 -22.87
CA VAL A 1076 76.48 -48.75 -22.31
C VAL A 1076 77.71 -47.85 -22.36
N VAL A 1077 77.54 -46.64 -22.89
CA VAL A 1077 78.51 -45.54 -22.82
C VAL A 1077 78.10 -44.58 -21.71
N VAL A 1078 79.03 -44.26 -20.81
CA VAL A 1078 78.82 -43.38 -19.66
C VAL A 1078 79.60 -42.08 -19.86
N SER A 1079 78.96 -40.94 -19.62
CA SER A 1079 79.52 -39.61 -19.84
C SER A 1079 78.94 -38.54 -18.93
N LEU A 1080 79.78 -37.61 -18.48
CA LEU A 1080 79.32 -36.34 -17.91
C LEU A 1080 79.04 -35.31 -19.02
N TYR A 1081 78.02 -34.47 -18.83
CA TYR A 1081 77.61 -33.38 -19.73
C TYR A 1081 77.18 -32.14 -18.92
N PRO A 1082 77.35 -30.91 -19.46
CA PRO A 1082 77.81 -30.58 -20.82
C PRO A 1082 79.33 -30.72 -21.01
N LYS A 1083 79.77 -30.95 -22.26
CA LYS A 1083 81.21 -31.14 -22.57
C LYS A 1083 82.06 -29.87 -22.45
N THR A 1084 81.45 -28.70 -22.30
CA THR A 1084 82.14 -27.45 -21.92
C THR A 1084 82.69 -27.53 -20.50
N MET A 1085 81.93 -28.09 -19.55
CA MET A 1085 82.34 -28.27 -18.15
C MET A 1085 83.19 -29.53 -17.95
N PHE A 1086 82.82 -30.64 -18.60
CA PHE A 1086 83.45 -31.95 -18.37
C PHE A 1086 84.38 -32.42 -19.50
N GLY A 1087 84.96 -31.49 -20.27
CA GLY A 1087 85.76 -31.79 -21.47
C GLY A 1087 87.00 -32.66 -21.21
N HIS A 1088 87.54 -32.62 -19.99
CA HIS A 1088 88.66 -33.48 -19.57
C HIS A 1088 88.23 -34.93 -19.25
N ASN A 1089 86.95 -35.14 -18.88
CA ASN A 1089 86.40 -36.44 -18.52
C ASN A 1089 85.90 -37.18 -19.77
N LYS A 1090 86.81 -37.97 -20.38
CA LYS A 1090 86.50 -38.79 -21.57
C LYS A 1090 85.36 -39.79 -21.30
N PRO A 1091 84.49 -40.07 -22.31
CA PRO A 1091 83.50 -41.14 -22.23
C PRO A 1091 84.14 -42.50 -21.91
N GLN A 1092 83.44 -43.32 -21.13
CA GLN A 1092 83.83 -44.70 -20.79
C GLN A 1092 82.73 -45.66 -21.25
N LYS A 1093 83.03 -46.93 -21.55
CA LYS A 1093 82.03 -47.90 -22.02
C LYS A 1093 82.15 -49.28 -21.38
N THR A 1094 81.03 -49.98 -21.28
CA THR A 1094 80.99 -51.38 -20.82
C THR A 1094 81.62 -52.31 -21.86
N LYS A 1095 81.77 -53.59 -21.50
CA LYS A 1095 81.85 -54.65 -22.51
C LYS A 1095 80.52 -54.75 -23.26
N ILE A 1096 80.61 -55.21 -24.51
CA ILE A 1096 79.47 -55.70 -25.29
C ILE A 1096 79.07 -57.08 -24.73
N ILE A 1097 77.77 -57.33 -24.63
CA ILE A 1097 77.21 -58.63 -24.23
C ILE A 1097 76.34 -59.12 -25.38
N GLU A 1098 76.74 -60.19 -26.05
CA GLU A 1098 76.05 -60.66 -27.27
C GLU A 1098 74.68 -61.30 -26.99
N GLN A 1099 73.75 -61.15 -27.92
CA GLN A 1099 72.47 -61.84 -28.06
C GLN A 1099 71.59 -61.83 -26.79
N THR A 1100 71.37 -60.65 -26.19
CA THR A 1100 70.49 -60.53 -25.02
C THR A 1100 69.83 -59.15 -24.86
N LEU A 1101 68.55 -59.17 -24.46
CA LEU A 1101 67.80 -57.98 -24.03
C LEU A 1101 67.95 -57.71 -22.51
N ASN A 1102 68.63 -58.62 -21.80
CA ASN A 1102 68.84 -58.59 -20.35
C ASN A 1102 70.35 -58.73 -20.02
N PRO A 1103 71.23 -57.84 -20.53
CA PRO A 1103 72.68 -57.94 -20.36
C PRO A 1103 73.12 -57.70 -18.91
N VAL A 1104 74.12 -58.45 -18.43
CA VAL A 1104 74.76 -58.21 -17.13
C VAL A 1104 76.16 -57.65 -17.35
N PHE A 1105 76.34 -56.35 -17.06
CA PHE A 1105 77.55 -55.60 -17.33
C PHE A 1105 78.54 -55.59 -16.15
N ASN A 1106 78.03 -55.46 -14.91
CA ASN A 1106 78.79 -55.34 -13.66
C ASN A 1106 80.03 -54.43 -13.71
N THR A 1107 80.04 -53.41 -14.56
CA THR A 1107 81.21 -52.57 -14.83
C THR A 1107 81.16 -51.28 -14.01
N THR A 1108 82.28 -50.92 -13.37
CA THR A 1108 82.42 -49.70 -12.58
C THR A 1108 83.32 -48.69 -13.29
N PHE A 1109 82.85 -47.46 -13.39
CA PHE A 1109 83.52 -46.30 -13.98
C PHE A 1109 83.84 -45.25 -12.91
N GLN A 1110 84.88 -44.45 -13.17
CA GLN A 1110 85.33 -43.39 -12.27
C GLN A 1110 85.60 -42.11 -13.07
N PHE A 1111 85.08 -40.98 -12.60
CA PHE A 1111 85.33 -39.65 -13.16
C PHE A 1111 85.96 -38.76 -12.08
N PRO A 1112 87.30 -38.72 -11.96
CA PRO A 1112 88.01 -37.95 -10.95
C PRO A 1112 88.15 -36.47 -11.33
N ASN A 1113 88.57 -35.63 -10.37
CA ASN A 1113 88.83 -34.20 -10.53
C ASN A 1113 87.63 -33.37 -11.02
N VAL A 1114 86.40 -33.75 -10.64
CA VAL A 1114 85.20 -32.93 -10.91
C VAL A 1114 85.07 -31.85 -9.83
N PRO A 1115 84.96 -30.55 -10.14
CA PRO A 1115 84.71 -29.52 -9.13
C PRO A 1115 83.39 -29.79 -8.38
N ARG A 1116 83.40 -29.72 -7.03
CA ARG A 1116 82.21 -30.00 -6.20
C ARG A 1116 81.00 -29.15 -6.59
N GLU A 1117 81.24 -27.89 -6.93
CA GLU A 1117 80.22 -26.93 -7.36
C GLU A 1117 79.44 -27.40 -8.61
N TYR A 1118 80.06 -28.16 -9.52
CA TYR A 1118 79.39 -28.68 -10.71
C TYR A 1118 78.34 -29.75 -10.40
N LEU A 1119 78.33 -30.34 -9.19
CA LEU A 1119 77.24 -31.21 -8.74
C LEU A 1119 75.93 -30.44 -8.52
N SER A 1120 76.00 -29.14 -8.23
CA SER A 1120 74.84 -28.29 -7.95
C SER A 1120 74.35 -27.47 -9.15
N VAL A 1121 75.05 -27.55 -10.29
CA VAL A 1121 74.68 -26.82 -11.51
C VAL A 1121 73.46 -27.46 -12.17
N ARG A 1122 72.38 -26.70 -12.32
CA ARG A 1122 71.18 -27.11 -13.08
C ARG A 1122 71.57 -27.42 -14.52
N GLY A 1123 71.28 -28.63 -14.99
CA GLY A 1123 71.69 -29.11 -16.32
C GLY A 1123 73.06 -29.80 -16.39
N ALA A 1124 73.82 -29.88 -15.29
CA ALA A 1124 74.95 -30.79 -15.20
C ALA A 1124 74.43 -32.22 -14.93
N VAL A 1125 74.70 -33.14 -15.86
CA VAL A 1125 74.13 -34.49 -15.85
C VAL A 1125 75.16 -35.59 -16.11
N LEU A 1126 74.86 -36.76 -15.55
CA LEU A 1126 75.43 -38.04 -15.95
C LEU A 1126 74.50 -38.67 -17.00
N LEU A 1127 75.01 -38.86 -18.22
CA LEU A 1127 74.32 -39.49 -19.33
C LEU A 1127 74.85 -40.90 -19.55
N LEU A 1128 73.94 -41.88 -19.62
CA LEU A 1128 74.22 -43.27 -19.95
C LEU A 1128 73.51 -43.63 -21.25
N SER A 1129 74.23 -43.70 -22.37
CA SER A 1129 73.70 -44.08 -23.68
C SER A 1129 73.83 -45.59 -23.88
N VAL A 1130 72.72 -46.27 -24.17
CA VAL A 1130 72.66 -47.68 -24.56
C VAL A 1130 72.76 -47.77 -26.09
N LEU A 1131 73.74 -48.52 -26.58
CA LEU A 1131 73.92 -48.82 -27.99
C LEU A 1131 73.91 -50.33 -28.22
N ASP A 1132 73.56 -50.71 -29.44
CA ASP A 1132 73.68 -52.07 -29.97
C ASP A 1132 74.92 -52.17 -30.86
N HIS A 1133 75.58 -53.33 -30.96
CA HIS A 1133 76.84 -53.46 -31.69
C HIS A 1133 76.69 -54.22 -33.02
N ASP A 1134 76.55 -53.47 -34.12
CA ASP A 1134 76.48 -54.04 -35.47
C ASP A 1134 77.86 -54.51 -35.96
N LYS A 1135 77.96 -55.82 -36.24
CA LYS A 1135 79.15 -56.44 -36.86
C LYS A 1135 79.38 -56.02 -38.32
N ILE A 1136 78.37 -55.43 -38.97
CA ILE A 1136 78.46 -54.81 -40.30
C ILE A 1136 77.60 -53.55 -40.30
N GLY A 1137 78.22 -52.37 -40.48
CA GLY A 1137 77.52 -51.08 -40.47
C GLY A 1137 78.09 -50.17 -39.39
N SER A 1138 77.22 -49.62 -38.54
CA SER A 1138 77.66 -48.84 -37.38
C SER A 1138 76.61 -48.85 -36.27
N ASP A 1139 77.04 -49.25 -35.08
CA ASP A 1139 76.29 -49.36 -33.81
C ASP A 1139 75.01 -48.51 -33.71
N ASP A 1140 73.85 -49.16 -33.68
CA ASP A 1140 72.55 -48.51 -33.49
C ASP A 1140 72.33 -47.96 -32.07
N PHE A 1141 71.47 -46.93 -31.96
CA PHE A 1141 71.14 -46.31 -30.68
C PHE A 1141 69.82 -46.83 -30.12
N ALA A 1142 69.90 -47.58 -29.02
CA ALA A 1142 68.73 -48.13 -28.33
C ALA A 1142 67.98 -47.02 -27.58
N GLY A 1143 68.70 -46.24 -26.78
CA GLY A 1143 68.18 -45.15 -25.95
C GLY A 1143 69.22 -44.66 -24.94
N GLU A 1144 68.83 -43.78 -24.03
CA GLU A 1144 69.70 -43.22 -22.99
C GLU A 1144 68.96 -42.99 -21.66
N VAL A 1145 69.75 -42.70 -20.63
CA VAL A 1145 69.31 -42.30 -19.29
C VAL A 1145 70.11 -41.06 -18.87
N SER A 1146 69.44 -39.95 -18.60
CA SER A 1146 70.03 -38.71 -18.08
C SER A 1146 69.73 -38.57 -16.58
N ILE A 1147 70.71 -38.12 -15.80
CA ILE A 1147 70.63 -38.08 -14.33
C ILE A 1147 71.29 -36.79 -13.83
N HIS A 1148 70.54 -35.93 -13.11
CA HIS A 1148 71.12 -34.73 -12.47
C HIS A 1148 72.24 -35.11 -11.51
N LEU A 1149 73.40 -34.45 -11.61
CA LEU A 1149 74.51 -34.73 -10.69
C LEU A 1149 74.17 -34.42 -9.23
N SER A 1150 73.22 -33.50 -8.99
CA SER A 1150 72.68 -33.14 -7.67
C SER A 1150 71.93 -34.29 -6.98
N SER A 1151 71.50 -35.32 -7.72
CA SER A 1151 70.86 -36.52 -7.16
C SER A 1151 71.87 -37.56 -6.65
N ILE A 1152 73.16 -37.42 -6.98
CA ILE A 1152 74.20 -38.38 -6.60
C ILE A 1152 74.63 -38.13 -5.15
N THR A 1153 74.54 -39.15 -4.29
CA THR A 1153 74.92 -39.02 -2.87
C THR A 1153 76.42 -39.25 -2.62
N PRO A 1154 77.05 -38.59 -1.62
CA PRO A 1154 78.42 -38.89 -1.22
C PRO A 1154 78.56 -40.28 -0.59
N MET A 1155 79.76 -40.86 -0.62
CA MET A 1155 80.15 -42.01 0.19
C MET A 1155 81.46 -41.75 0.95
N GLU A 1156 81.68 -42.51 2.01
CA GLU A 1156 82.91 -42.46 2.81
C GLU A 1156 84.13 -42.90 1.98
N MET A 1157 85.31 -42.38 2.32
CA MET A 1157 86.58 -42.67 1.63
C MET A 1157 86.95 -44.16 1.61
N SER A 1158 86.48 -44.92 2.61
CA SER A 1158 86.65 -46.38 2.76
C SER A 1158 85.54 -47.21 2.08
N ALA A 1159 84.45 -46.58 1.64
CA ALA A 1159 83.31 -47.27 1.05
C ALA A 1159 83.51 -47.51 -0.46
N THR A 1160 82.98 -48.62 -0.96
CA THR A 1160 82.89 -48.88 -2.40
C THR A 1160 81.50 -48.51 -2.91
N VAL A 1161 81.38 -48.15 -4.18
CA VAL A 1161 80.07 -47.89 -4.81
C VAL A 1161 79.13 -49.11 -4.76
N ASP A 1162 79.64 -50.31 -4.46
CA ASP A 1162 78.82 -51.50 -4.23
C ASP A 1162 78.04 -51.52 -2.90
N SER A 1163 78.40 -50.70 -1.91
CA SER A 1163 77.59 -50.56 -0.68
C SER A 1163 76.30 -49.75 -0.90
N LYS A 1164 76.21 -49.02 -2.03
CA LYS A 1164 75.08 -48.16 -2.36
C LYS A 1164 73.89 -48.95 -2.93
N PRO A 1165 72.64 -48.46 -2.72
CA PRO A 1165 71.46 -49.06 -3.33
C PRO A 1165 71.53 -48.97 -4.86
N ALA A 1166 71.03 -50.01 -5.53
CA ALA A 1166 70.88 -49.99 -6.98
C ALA A 1166 69.58 -49.26 -7.35
N VAL A 1167 69.69 -48.25 -8.19
CA VAL A 1167 68.55 -47.53 -8.80
C VAL A 1167 68.22 -48.21 -10.12
N MET A 1168 66.95 -48.53 -10.34
CA MET A 1168 66.42 -48.93 -11.65
C MET A 1168 65.97 -47.66 -12.36
N LEU A 1169 66.49 -47.41 -13.57
CA LEU A 1169 66.18 -46.21 -14.36
C LEU A 1169 65.66 -46.61 -15.74
N PRO A 1170 64.53 -46.05 -16.20
CA PRO A 1170 63.97 -46.38 -17.51
C PRO A 1170 64.83 -45.82 -18.63
N VAL A 1171 65.09 -46.64 -19.66
CA VAL A 1171 65.77 -46.21 -20.88
C VAL A 1171 64.74 -45.53 -21.78
N LYS A 1172 65.04 -44.32 -22.25
CA LYS A 1172 64.20 -43.57 -23.19
C LYS A 1172 64.96 -43.24 -24.47
N ARG A 1173 64.25 -42.88 -25.53
CA ARG A 1173 64.82 -42.05 -26.60
C ARG A 1173 64.50 -40.58 -26.29
N PRO A 1174 65.40 -39.62 -26.58
CA PRO A 1174 65.11 -38.20 -26.37
C PRO A 1174 63.91 -37.80 -27.25
N THR A 1175 62.77 -37.52 -26.63
CA THR A 1175 61.49 -37.20 -27.30
C THR A 1175 61.36 -35.71 -27.61
N SER A 1176 61.97 -34.84 -26.80
CA SER A 1176 61.94 -33.36 -26.87
C SER A 1176 62.75 -32.75 -28.04
N GLN A 1177 62.54 -33.26 -29.26
CA GLN A 1177 63.27 -32.84 -30.47
C GLN A 1177 62.56 -31.76 -31.30
N THR A 1178 61.26 -31.53 -31.10
CA THR A 1178 60.44 -30.61 -31.90
C THR A 1178 60.29 -29.21 -31.29
N GLU A 1179 60.48 -29.09 -29.97
CA GLU A 1179 60.22 -27.87 -29.19
C GLU A 1179 61.29 -27.67 -28.09
N GLY A 1180 61.13 -26.64 -27.26
CA GLY A 1180 62.02 -26.38 -26.13
C GLY A 1180 63.47 -26.02 -26.51
N PRO A 1181 64.44 -26.21 -25.59
CA PRO A 1181 65.83 -25.76 -25.77
C PRO A 1181 66.52 -26.35 -27.00
N TYR A 1182 66.20 -27.59 -27.38
CA TYR A 1182 66.78 -28.26 -28.54
C TYR A 1182 66.43 -27.54 -29.85
N LYS A 1183 65.17 -27.12 -30.02
CA LYS A 1183 64.71 -26.38 -31.19
C LYS A 1183 65.52 -25.09 -31.39
N VAL A 1184 65.69 -24.30 -30.33
CA VAL A 1184 66.47 -23.05 -30.37
C VAL A 1184 67.94 -23.32 -30.73
N LEU A 1185 68.54 -24.38 -30.18
CA LEU A 1185 69.91 -24.79 -30.54
C LEU A 1185 70.02 -25.25 -32.01
N VAL A 1186 69.00 -25.89 -32.58
CA VAL A 1186 68.93 -26.21 -34.02
C VAL A 1186 68.86 -24.93 -34.85
N GLU A 1187 68.02 -23.96 -34.50
CA GLU A 1187 67.89 -22.69 -35.22
C GLU A 1187 69.20 -21.88 -35.20
N ARG A 1188 69.84 -21.78 -34.03
CA ARG A 1188 71.16 -21.12 -33.85
C ARG A 1188 72.32 -21.81 -34.59
N SER A 1189 72.23 -23.11 -34.90
CA SER A 1189 73.30 -23.87 -35.57
C SER A 1189 73.68 -23.34 -36.97
N SER A 1190 72.88 -22.43 -37.52
CA SER A 1190 73.15 -21.67 -38.74
C SER A 1190 74.34 -20.70 -38.60
N TRP A 1191 74.49 -20.04 -37.44
CA TRP A 1191 75.52 -19.01 -37.20
C TRP A 1191 76.39 -19.27 -35.94
N ASP A 1192 75.88 -19.99 -34.94
CA ASP A 1192 76.62 -20.33 -33.72
C ASP A 1192 77.40 -21.64 -33.90
N LYS A 1193 78.74 -21.56 -33.81
CA LYS A 1193 79.65 -22.70 -33.93
C LYS A 1193 79.50 -23.72 -32.78
N MET A 1194 79.22 -23.26 -31.57
CA MET A 1194 79.01 -24.13 -30.40
C MET A 1194 77.69 -24.88 -30.51
N ALA A 1195 76.59 -24.17 -30.83
CA ALA A 1195 75.30 -24.82 -31.11
C ALA A 1195 75.41 -25.82 -32.26
N LYS A 1196 76.12 -25.46 -33.34
CA LYS A 1196 76.36 -26.35 -34.48
C LYS A 1196 77.13 -27.62 -34.11
N LEU A 1197 78.17 -27.52 -33.29
CA LEU A 1197 78.90 -28.69 -32.79
C LEU A 1197 78.00 -29.57 -31.90
N PHE A 1198 77.26 -28.96 -30.98
CA PHE A 1198 76.33 -29.66 -30.09
C PHE A 1198 75.24 -30.43 -30.85
N ILE A 1199 74.56 -29.76 -31.78
CA ILE A 1199 73.51 -30.38 -32.62
C ILE A 1199 74.11 -31.45 -33.53
N THR A 1200 75.32 -31.27 -34.07
CA THR A 1200 76.00 -32.31 -34.86
C THR A 1200 76.30 -33.56 -34.02
N ASP A 1201 76.66 -33.39 -32.75
CA ASP A 1201 76.93 -34.52 -31.86
C ASP A 1201 75.64 -35.25 -31.45
N ARG A 1202 74.62 -34.53 -30.96
CA ARG A 1202 73.33 -35.13 -30.58
C ARG A 1202 72.60 -35.77 -31.76
N ARG A 1203 72.64 -35.16 -32.94
CA ARG A 1203 71.97 -35.69 -34.15
C ARG A 1203 72.48 -37.07 -34.56
N ARG A 1204 73.77 -37.38 -34.34
CA ARG A 1204 74.34 -38.72 -34.61
C ARG A 1204 73.63 -39.82 -33.83
N PHE A 1205 73.23 -39.58 -32.58
CA PHE A 1205 72.51 -40.55 -31.77
C PHE A 1205 71.02 -40.61 -32.15
N ILE A 1206 70.45 -39.47 -32.54
CA ILE A 1206 69.04 -39.35 -32.97
C ILE A 1206 68.78 -40.07 -34.30
N GLU A 1207 69.61 -39.87 -35.33
CA GLU A 1207 69.43 -40.47 -36.66
C GLU A 1207 69.65 -42.00 -36.66
N LYS A 1208 70.30 -42.54 -35.61
CA LYS A 1208 70.55 -43.98 -35.38
C LYS A 1208 69.44 -44.71 -34.60
N GLN A 1209 68.24 -44.13 -34.50
CA GLN A 1209 67.11 -44.73 -33.78
C GLN A 1209 66.38 -45.81 -34.59
N ARG A 1210 67.04 -46.95 -34.85
CA ARG A 1210 66.42 -48.13 -35.50
C ARG A 1210 65.16 -48.58 -34.75
N LYS A 1211 64.15 -49.06 -35.47
CA LYS A 1211 62.88 -49.50 -34.88
C LYS A 1211 63.01 -50.90 -34.30
N ARG A 1212 62.34 -51.13 -33.16
CA ARG A 1212 62.18 -52.43 -32.52
C ARG A 1212 61.77 -53.52 -33.51
N THR A 1213 62.53 -54.61 -33.55
CA THR A 1213 62.26 -55.76 -34.43
C THR A 1213 61.32 -56.77 -33.78
N ASP A 1214 61.34 -56.88 -32.45
CA ASP A 1214 60.47 -57.76 -31.64
C ASP A 1214 58.97 -57.44 -31.81
N LEU A 1215 58.62 -56.18 -32.05
CA LEU A 1215 57.25 -55.74 -32.34
C LEU A 1215 56.80 -55.96 -33.79
N ASN A 1216 57.69 -56.31 -34.73
CA ASN A 1216 57.35 -56.52 -36.15
C ASN A 1216 56.75 -57.92 -36.41
N SER A 1217 55.69 -58.27 -35.69
CA SER A 1217 55.00 -59.57 -35.74
C SER A 1217 54.18 -59.81 -37.03
N ARG A 1218 54.65 -59.33 -38.19
CA ARG A 1218 53.98 -59.49 -39.50
C ARG A 1218 53.83 -60.95 -39.96
N MET A 1219 54.51 -61.91 -39.32
CA MET A 1219 54.25 -63.36 -39.51
C MET A 1219 53.09 -63.90 -38.65
N ALA A 1220 52.70 -63.25 -37.54
CA ALA A 1220 51.64 -63.75 -36.67
C ALA A 1220 50.26 -63.78 -37.36
N GLY A 1221 50.00 -62.83 -38.26
CA GLY A 1221 48.77 -62.75 -39.04
C GLY A 1221 48.53 -63.93 -40.01
N PHE A 1222 49.57 -64.69 -40.37
CA PHE A 1222 49.42 -65.83 -41.27
C PHE A 1222 48.84 -67.07 -40.57
N LEU A 1223 49.04 -67.17 -39.25
CA LEU A 1223 48.52 -68.29 -38.44
C LEU A 1223 47.13 -68.02 -37.84
N SER A 1224 46.70 -66.76 -37.73
CA SER A 1224 45.35 -66.43 -37.25
C SER A 1224 44.23 -66.78 -38.24
N PHE A 1225 44.52 -66.79 -39.55
CA PHE A 1225 43.52 -67.04 -40.60
C PHE A 1225 42.88 -68.44 -40.56
N PHE A 1226 43.48 -69.40 -39.84
CA PHE A 1226 42.97 -70.78 -39.68
C PHE A 1226 42.22 -71.06 -38.36
N ARG A 1227 42.05 -70.07 -37.47
CA ARG A 1227 41.29 -70.22 -36.21
C ARG A 1227 40.19 -69.16 -36.07
N GLY A 1228 39.11 -69.32 -36.85
CA GLY A 1228 38.00 -68.37 -36.89
C GLY A 1228 36.67 -68.87 -37.48
N ARG A 1229 36.32 -70.16 -37.28
CA ARG A 1229 34.98 -70.69 -37.60
C ARG A 1229 34.34 -71.30 -36.35
N LYS A 1230 33.09 -70.91 -36.07
CA LYS A 1230 32.39 -71.00 -34.77
C LYS A 1230 33.01 -70.05 -33.73
N SER A 1231 32.23 -69.42 -32.85
CA SER A 1231 30.77 -69.44 -32.66
C SER A 1231 30.08 -68.22 -33.27
#